data_AF-A0AAV1NNF4-F1
#
_entry.id   AF-A0AAV1NNF4-F1
#
_cell.length_a   1.000
_cell.length_b   1.000
_cell.length_c   1.000
_cell.angle_alpha   90.00
_cell.angle_beta   90.00
_cell.angle_gamma   90.00
#
_symmetry.space_group_name_H-M   'P 1'
#
loop_
_entity.id
_entity.type
_entity.pdbx_description
1 polymer ?
#
loop_
_entity_poly.entity_id
_entity_poly.type
_entity_poly.pdbx_seq_one_letter_code
_entity_poly.pdbx_strand_id
1 'polypeptide(L)'
;MIKIVDATPKPLTDAQPLGQRTTGSADDSGQCTQQSKSKDPGYLAERYGYSVRRGNERGGSIHWHCGQLSTGADCERDCYTWRLDCESDAKSAPSSSANSFQGTQQPDLSRPRELILQAQKRPPVANMKRAQDEAGAFMIPFLILLVLEGIPLLHLEFAIGQRLRRGSLGVWATVHPYLTGIGIASMCVSLTISLYYNTIIAWILWYFFNSFQEPLPWSHCPMNANLTGLVSECERSSPVDYFWYRETLNTTIMIEEDGGIQWWILLCHICAWSLLYICIIRGIETTGKAVYVTSTLPYVVLTIFLIRGLTLKGSLNGVKFLFTPDLSELAKPSTWLDAGAQVFYSFSLAFGGLISFSSYNSVHNNCEQDAVIISIINGATSVYAATVIYTIIGFRATERFDNCLAGNIMALLNVFDLSEGDVTDSNYNQVLQHLNETYPEVIQEIDLKTCDLNTFLSEGVGGTGLAFIVFTEAITKMPFSPVWAVLFFIMLFCLGLSSMFGNIEGVLVPLQDLKVFPKTWPKEVVTGVTCMLCCLVGLIFLQGSGNYWLSLFDTYGGSIPLLVVAFCEMFSVVYIYGIDRFNDDIKFMIGHKPNMFWQVSWRIISPLIMLFILVFYVITKVSEKVLYKTWDPESEHFPTLVEKPYPVWIYVIIFMLAGIPRAFLIPYVIALVFEGLPLLHMELAIGQRIRMGSIGVWNSISPYLGGLGVASLLVSFLVGLFYNMILSWILWYFFHSFQSPLPWRDCPVNLNRTGYVSECEKSSPVNYFWYRETLNVTPNIETSGSIQWWLVLCLATAWCLVYICFIRGIETIGKAIYVTATFPYLVLTIFLIRALTLSGATDGLIYLFTPNWETLKNPNVWLDAATQIFFSLSLAFGGLIAFSSYNPQKNDCERDALIVGLVNSFTSIYASIPIFAILGFKANENYNNCRNWNILKLTNAFNIGNENITLENYDNWLNYLNGTDPTEVESLNLKTCNLQTFLDQSASGTGLAFIVFTEAVINMPGSQVWSVLFFVMLFSLGLSSMFGNLEGVLTPLLDLHMVPSWMPKEIFTGLICLTSFTVALIFTLGSGNYWLEIFNTYVGSMPLLIIAFFEIISVVYIYGINRFNEDIEWMTGRRPNLYWQATWRFISPFMLLVVFVAYVVTEAEKRPTYNAWNPDYVHFPLADVLHYPEWVYVICVLLSVLPVVSIPLVALYKFMGFLKKRIMNRHNQNPYANEFHNGDL
;
A
#
# COMPACT_ATOMS: atom_id res chain seq x y z
N MET A 1 53.44 -3.65 -10.10
CA MET A 1 54.17 -4.90 -10.37
C MET A 1 53.17 -5.86 -11.03
N ILE A 2 53.47 -6.53 -12.15
CA ILE A 2 54.42 -7.66 -12.30
C ILE A 2 53.95 -8.82 -11.39
N LYS A 3 53.55 -9.99 -11.91
CA LYS A 3 53.55 -10.50 -13.31
C LYS A 3 52.67 -11.79 -13.43
N ILE A 4 52.14 -12.10 -14.64
CA ILE A 4 52.33 -13.36 -15.45
C ILE A 4 52.04 -14.74 -14.78
N VAL A 5 51.54 -15.83 -15.41
CA VAL A 5 51.13 -16.22 -16.79
C VAL A 5 50.40 -17.61 -16.70
N ASP A 6 49.94 -18.40 -17.68
CA ASP A 6 50.15 -18.51 -19.15
C ASP A 6 48.93 -19.15 -19.88
N ALA A 7 49.06 -19.27 -21.21
CA ALA A 7 48.65 -20.35 -22.12
C ALA A 7 47.17 -20.84 -22.17
N THR A 8 46.44 -20.87 -23.32
CA THR A 8 46.76 -20.95 -24.78
C THR A 8 47.42 -22.29 -25.22
N PRO A 9 47.55 -22.68 -26.53
CA PRO A 9 47.15 -22.00 -27.80
C PRO A 9 46.61 -22.88 -28.99
N LYS A 10 45.73 -22.29 -29.84
CA LYS A 10 45.71 -22.41 -31.34
C LYS A 10 45.59 -23.84 -31.97
N PRO A 11 45.80 -24.09 -33.31
CA PRO A 11 45.77 -23.26 -34.55
C PRO A 11 44.82 -23.81 -35.67
N LEU A 12 45.01 -23.33 -36.93
CA LEU A 12 44.62 -23.91 -38.25
C LEU A 12 43.28 -23.41 -38.89
N THR A 13 43.17 -23.01 -40.17
CA THR A 13 44.16 -22.45 -41.15
C THR A 13 43.48 -21.75 -42.35
N ASP A 14 44.27 -21.02 -43.15
CA ASP A 14 44.12 -20.70 -44.59
C ASP A 14 43.03 -19.71 -45.10
N ALA A 15 43.13 -19.34 -46.39
CA ALA A 15 42.77 -18.01 -46.92
C ALA A 15 42.53 -17.96 -48.46
N GLN A 16 42.47 -16.73 -49.02
CA GLN A 16 42.31 -16.31 -50.44
C GLN A 16 40.85 -16.00 -50.91
N PRO A 17 40.60 -15.31 -52.06
CA PRO A 17 40.91 -13.87 -52.20
C PRO A 17 39.89 -13.02 -53.03
N LEU A 18 40.13 -11.69 -53.05
CA LEU A 18 39.93 -10.73 -54.16
C LEU A 18 38.54 -10.46 -54.80
N GLY A 19 38.18 -9.16 -54.81
CA GLY A 19 37.19 -8.56 -55.72
C GLY A 19 37.30 -7.02 -55.72
N GLN A 20 37.65 -6.39 -56.85
CA GLN A 20 38.00 -4.95 -56.92
C GLN A 20 36.84 -4.05 -57.39
N ARG A 21 36.81 -2.79 -56.89
CA ARG A 21 36.86 -1.48 -57.61
C ARG A 21 36.35 -0.35 -56.68
N THR A 22 37.09 0.72 -56.38
CA THR A 22 37.34 1.96 -57.19
C THR A 22 36.04 2.63 -57.67
N THR A 23 35.79 3.94 -57.53
CA THR A 23 36.70 5.11 -57.33
C THR A 23 35.89 6.37 -56.96
N GLY A 24 36.56 7.47 -56.56
CA GLY A 24 35.98 8.83 -56.45
C GLY A 24 35.53 9.20 -55.03
N SER A 25 36.05 10.20 -54.29
CA SER A 25 36.83 11.43 -54.55
C SER A 25 36.06 12.65 -55.05
N ALA A 26 36.39 13.82 -54.48
CA ALA A 26 36.13 15.18 -54.96
C ALA A 26 34.67 15.68 -54.91
N ASP A 27 34.39 16.98 -54.69
CA ASP A 27 35.18 18.04 -54.04
C ASP A 27 34.28 19.25 -53.66
N ASP A 28 34.89 20.28 -53.08
CA ASP A 28 34.55 21.71 -53.19
C ASP A 28 33.17 22.25 -52.76
N SER A 29 33.18 22.88 -51.57
CA SER A 29 33.21 24.34 -51.36
C SER A 29 32.17 25.29 -52.03
N GLY A 30 32.12 26.54 -51.52
CA GLY A 30 31.20 27.60 -51.96
C GLY A 30 30.07 27.89 -50.94
N GLN A 31 30.31 28.66 -49.87
CA GLN A 31 30.36 30.12 -49.79
C GLN A 31 29.01 30.88 -49.70
N CYS A 32 28.98 31.80 -48.73
CA CYS A 32 28.40 33.15 -48.78
C CYS A 32 26.86 33.40 -48.64
N THR A 33 26.59 34.18 -47.59
CA THR A 33 25.72 35.38 -47.55
C THR A 33 24.19 35.29 -47.68
N GLN A 34 23.54 35.46 -46.52
CA GLN A 34 22.81 36.69 -46.08
C GLN A 34 21.56 37.19 -46.83
N GLN A 35 20.70 37.87 -46.06
CA GLN A 35 19.53 38.69 -46.45
C GLN A 35 18.29 37.89 -46.90
N SER A 36 17.06 38.00 -46.35
CA SER A 36 16.26 39.02 -45.64
C SER A 36 15.19 39.66 -46.54
N LYS A 37 14.04 40.02 -45.94
CA LYS A 37 12.87 40.68 -46.57
C LYS A 37 12.07 39.78 -47.52
N SER A 38 10.78 40.03 -47.81
CA SER A 38 9.71 40.73 -47.08
C SER A 38 8.39 40.64 -47.87
N LYS A 39 7.27 40.92 -47.20
CA LYS A 39 5.94 41.29 -47.74
C LYS A 39 5.03 40.17 -48.26
N ASP A 40 3.79 40.32 -47.82
CA ASP A 40 2.54 39.96 -48.47
C ASP A 40 2.47 40.45 -49.93
N PRO A 41 1.58 39.89 -50.77
CA PRO A 41 0.20 40.39 -50.76
C PRO A 41 -0.89 39.30 -50.87
N GLY A 42 -2.14 39.69 -50.56
CA GLY A 42 -3.34 38.86 -50.75
C GLY A 42 -4.00 39.05 -52.12
N TYR A 43 -5.32 39.36 -52.11
CA TYR A 43 -6.30 39.32 -53.22
C TYR A 43 -6.88 37.90 -53.51
N LEU A 44 -8.10 37.73 -54.06
CA LEU A 44 -9.43 38.38 -53.86
C LEU A 44 -10.43 37.73 -54.84
N ALA A 45 -11.62 37.26 -54.37
CA ALA A 45 -12.86 37.09 -55.17
C ALA A 45 -13.97 36.40 -54.34
N GLU A 46 -15.28 36.56 -54.58
CA GLU A 46 -16.09 37.73 -54.98
C GLU A 46 -17.61 37.39 -54.81
N ARG A 47 -18.49 38.40 -54.63
CA ARG A 47 -19.99 38.35 -54.79
C ARG A 47 -20.77 37.51 -53.75
N TYR A 48 -22.00 37.82 -53.30
CA TYR A 48 -22.95 38.96 -53.45
C TYR A 48 -23.75 39.11 -52.12
N GLY A 49 -24.52 40.18 -51.84
CA GLY A 49 -24.67 41.44 -52.59
C GLY A 49 -25.93 42.30 -52.35
N TYR A 50 -26.96 41.87 -51.58
CA TYR A 50 -28.23 42.63 -51.43
C TYR A 50 -28.75 42.83 -50.00
N SER A 51 -29.53 43.91 -49.82
CA SER A 51 -30.22 44.32 -48.58
C SER A 51 -31.68 44.67 -48.88
N VAL A 52 -32.61 44.61 -47.90
CA VAL A 52 -33.82 45.48 -47.81
C VAL A 52 -34.63 45.33 -46.49
N ARG A 53 -34.96 46.48 -45.90
CA ARG A 53 -36.10 46.90 -45.03
C ARG A 53 -36.76 46.00 -43.94
N ARG A 54 -36.82 46.60 -42.74
CA ARG A 54 -38.00 46.93 -41.87
C ARG A 54 -39.36 46.22 -42.07
N GLY A 55 -39.93 45.78 -40.94
CA GLY A 55 -41.36 45.50 -40.65
C GLY A 55 -41.42 44.41 -39.57
N ASN A 56 -41.87 44.56 -38.31
CA ASN A 56 -42.91 45.36 -37.64
C ASN A 56 -44.34 44.83 -37.81
N GLU A 57 -45.16 44.97 -36.75
CA GLU A 57 -46.48 44.34 -36.52
C GLU A 57 -46.43 42.86 -36.10
N ARG A 58 -47.40 42.27 -35.38
CA ARG A 58 -48.37 42.63 -34.30
C ARG A 58 -49.42 41.49 -34.30
N GLY A 59 -49.96 41.13 -33.14
CA GLY A 59 -50.98 40.07 -32.98
C GLY A 59 -50.37 38.71 -32.61
N GLY A 60 -50.88 37.95 -31.64
CA GLY A 60 -51.99 38.20 -30.71
C GLY A 60 -53.32 37.59 -31.15
N SER A 61 -53.98 36.88 -30.22
CA SER A 61 -55.22 36.08 -30.41
C SER A 61 -55.01 34.79 -31.24
N ILE A 62 -55.76 33.68 -31.06
CA ILE A 62 -56.78 33.34 -30.03
C ILE A 62 -56.82 31.80 -29.80
N HIS A 63 -57.59 31.36 -28.80
CA HIS A 63 -57.84 29.96 -28.41
C HIS A 63 -57.97 28.90 -29.53
N TRP A 64 -57.58 27.66 -29.17
CA TRP A 64 -58.54 26.55 -29.19
C TRP A 64 -58.79 26.06 -27.76
N HIS A 65 -60.03 25.65 -27.47
CA HIS A 65 -60.46 25.23 -26.13
C HIS A 65 -61.74 24.37 -26.20
N CYS A 66 -62.03 23.62 -25.13
CA CYS A 66 -63.22 22.80 -24.86
C CYS A 66 -63.43 21.46 -25.61
N GLY A 67 -63.93 20.50 -24.82
CA GLY A 67 -64.19 19.09 -25.14
C GLY A 67 -63.84 18.19 -23.94
N GLN A 68 -64.26 18.51 -22.71
CA GLN A 68 -65.55 18.08 -22.08
C GLN A 68 -65.66 16.55 -21.88
N LEU A 69 -66.12 16.00 -20.74
CA LEU A 69 -66.59 16.59 -19.46
C LEU A 69 -66.59 15.51 -18.34
N SER A 70 -67.12 15.86 -17.16
CA SER A 70 -67.43 15.03 -15.96
C SER A 70 -66.27 14.70 -14.98
N THR A 71 -66.50 14.46 -13.68
CA THR A 71 -67.01 15.38 -12.60
C THR A 71 -67.01 14.67 -11.23
N GLY A 72 -66.62 15.36 -10.16
CA GLY A 72 -66.60 14.87 -8.76
C GLY A 72 -65.32 15.38 -8.06
N ALA A 73 -65.32 16.19 -6.99
CA ALA A 73 -66.17 16.33 -5.80
C ALA A 73 -65.99 15.16 -4.78
N ASP A 74 -65.82 15.38 -3.46
CA ASP A 74 -65.86 16.65 -2.71
C ASP A 74 -65.04 16.62 -1.39
N CYS A 75 -65.12 17.72 -0.62
CA CYS A 75 -64.45 18.00 0.67
C CYS A 75 -64.63 16.95 1.80
N GLU A 76 -63.64 16.86 2.70
CA GLU A 76 -63.73 17.10 4.18
C GLU A 76 -62.51 16.47 4.92
N ARG A 77 -62.40 16.51 6.25
CA ARG A 77 -62.03 17.63 7.17
C ARG A 77 -61.81 17.03 8.59
N ASP A 78 -60.99 17.69 9.41
CA ASP A 78 -60.93 17.63 10.90
C ASP A 78 -60.70 16.30 11.67
N CYS A 79 -59.72 16.38 12.59
CA CYS A 79 -59.61 15.68 13.89
C CYS A 79 -59.51 14.12 13.93
N TYR A 80 -58.79 13.51 14.89
CA TYR A 80 -58.37 13.98 16.21
C TYR A 80 -56.90 13.75 16.55
N THR A 81 -56.35 14.66 17.35
CA THR A 81 -55.10 14.48 18.12
C THR A 81 -55.41 14.19 19.60
N TRP A 82 -54.89 13.08 20.13
CA TRP A 82 -54.62 12.85 21.57
C TRP A 82 -53.48 11.84 21.71
N ARG A 83 -52.56 11.88 22.70
CA ARG A 83 -52.03 12.99 23.54
C ARG A 83 -50.82 12.44 24.35
N LEU A 84 -49.77 13.27 24.55
CA LEU A 84 -48.82 13.42 25.71
C LEU A 84 -48.56 12.24 26.70
N ASP A 85 -47.42 12.07 27.38
CA ASP A 85 -46.16 12.85 27.51
C ASP A 85 -45.09 12.02 28.27
N CYS A 86 -43.83 12.51 28.26
CA CYS A 86 -42.81 12.35 29.32
C CYS A 86 -42.27 10.94 29.72
N GLU A 87 -41.17 10.77 30.48
CA GLU A 87 -39.89 11.52 30.64
C GLU A 87 -38.96 10.72 31.61
N SER A 88 -37.68 11.10 31.67
CA SER A 88 -36.72 10.90 32.78
C SER A 88 -36.03 9.55 33.03
N ASP A 89 -34.75 9.70 33.41
CA ASP A 89 -33.75 8.75 33.87
C ASP A 89 -34.10 7.94 35.13
N ALA A 90 -33.42 6.79 35.31
CA ALA A 90 -32.85 6.42 36.62
C ALA A 90 -31.71 5.37 36.50
N LYS A 91 -30.80 5.38 37.48
CA LYS A 91 -29.66 4.44 37.64
C LYS A 91 -29.99 3.32 38.62
N SER A 92 -29.35 2.15 38.52
CA SER A 92 -28.72 1.46 39.67
C SER A 92 -27.99 0.16 39.27
N ALA A 93 -27.03 -0.25 40.09
CA ALA A 93 -26.39 -1.56 40.07
C ALA A 93 -26.37 -2.15 41.49
N PRO A 94 -26.38 -3.48 41.62
CA PRO A 94 -25.46 -4.20 42.53
C PRO A 94 -24.77 -5.36 41.77
N SER A 95 -23.46 -5.61 41.85
CA SER A 95 -22.51 -5.83 42.96
C SER A 95 -22.44 -7.28 43.50
N SER A 96 -21.29 -7.91 43.22
CA SER A 96 -20.57 -8.92 44.02
C SER A 96 -21.28 -10.20 44.54
N SER A 97 -20.73 -11.36 44.15
CA SER A 97 -20.13 -12.32 45.10
C SER A 97 -19.31 -13.39 44.38
N ALA A 98 -18.24 -13.88 44.99
CA ALA A 98 -17.49 -15.05 44.52
C ALA A 98 -17.81 -16.29 45.38
N ASN A 99 -17.57 -17.49 44.85
CA ASN A 99 -16.87 -18.56 45.58
C ASN A 99 -16.54 -19.77 44.70
N SER A 100 -15.53 -20.53 45.15
CA SER A 100 -15.05 -21.79 44.59
C SER A 100 -15.85 -23.00 45.08
N PHE A 101 -15.81 -24.12 44.35
CA PHE A 101 -15.04 -25.32 44.79
C PHE A 101 -14.92 -26.40 43.70
N GLN A 102 -14.05 -27.39 43.94
CA GLN A 102 -13.75 -28.54 43.07
C GLN A 102 -14.78 -29.68 43.27
N GLY A 103 -14.94 -30.57 42.29
CA GLY A 103 -15.82 -31.76 42.41
C GLY A 103 -15.69 -32.76 41.25
N THR A 104 -14.77 -33.70 41.35
CA THR A 104 -14.48 -34.77 40.38
C THR A 104 -15.63 -35.78 40.17
N GLN A 105 -15.88 -36.21 38.92
CA GLN A 105 -16.12 -37.63 38.57
C GLN A 105 -15.99 -37.89 37.06
N GLN A 106 -15.70 -39.15 36.68
CA GLN A 106 -15.42 -39.58 35.30
C GLN A 106 -16.71 -39.87 34.51
N PRO A 107 -16.73 -39.68 33.17
CA PRO A 107 -17.76 -40.23 32.30
C PRO A 107 -17.51 -41.71 32.02
N ASP A 108 -18.58 -42.50 31.95
CA ASP A 108 -18.55 -43.94 31.66
C ASP A 108 -18.69 -44.22 30.16
N LEU A 109 -18.12 -45.32 29.66
CA LEU A 109 -18.04 -45.64 28.24
C LEU A 109 -19.21 -46.51 27.76
N SER A 110 -20.23 -45.93 27.10
CA SER A 110 -21.07 -46.69 26.17
C SER A 110 -21.79 -45.83 25.11
N ARG A 111 -21.98 -46.43 23.92
CA ARG A 111 -22.81 -45.98 22.77
C ARG A 111 -22.33 -44.76 21.95
N PRO A 112 -21.62 -44.98 20.83
CA PRO A 112 -21.41 -43.98 19.78
C PRO A 112 -22.35 -44.20 18.58
N ARG A 113 -23.45 -43.43 18.44
CA ARG A 113 -24.17 -43.20 17.15
C ARG A 113 -25.31 -42.15 17.21
N GLU A 114 -25.08 -40.96 17.76
CA GLU A 114 -26.09 -39.87 17.69
C GLU A 114 -25.53 -38.43 17.62
N LEU A 115 -24.20 -38.26 17.66
CA LEU A 115 -23.53 -36.94 17.72
C LEU A 115 -22.90 -36.47 16.39
N ILE A 116 -23.10 -37.19 15.29
CA ILE A 116 -22.57 -36.82 13.96
C ILE A 116 -23.48 -35.77 13.26
N LEU A 117 -24.76 -35.71 13.62
CA LEU A 117 -25.79 -34.90 12.93
C LEU A 117 -25.80 -33.39 13.23
N GLN A 118 -24.79 -32.85 13.93
CA GLN A 118 -24.63 -31.39 14.12
C GLN A 118 -23.24 -30.84 13.77
N ALA A 119 -22.30 -31.68 13.31
CA ALA A 119 -20.94 -31.24 12.94
C ALA A 119 -20.83 -30.68 11.51
N GLN A 120 -21.85 -30.85 10.66
CA GLN A 120 -21.77 -30.57 9.21
C GLN A 120 -22.17 -29.14 8.82
N LYS A 121 -21.82 -28.13 9.64
CA LYS A 121 -21.91 -26.72 9.22
C LYS A 121 -20.71 -26.38 8.34
N ARG A 122 -20.98 -26.18 7.03
CA ARG A 122 -19.96 -25.85 6.01
C ARG A 122 -19.10 -24.65 6.45
N PRO A 123 -17.75 -24.72 6.34
CA PRO A 123 -16.91 -23.51 6.39
C PRO A 123 -17.24 -22.56 5.22
N PRO A 124 -16.87 -21.28 5.30
CA PRO A 124 -17.51 -20.24 4.50
C PRO A 124 -17.09 -20.25 3.02
N VAL A 125 -18.00 -20.72 2.14
CA VAL A 125 -17.95 -20.56 0.67
C VAL A 125 -18.28 -19.10 0.28
N ALA A 126 -17.59 -18.14 0.89
CA ALA A 126 -18.04 -16.74 0.97
C ALA A 126 -17.49 -15.81 -0.13
N ASN A 127 -16.54 -16.27 -0.96
CA ASN A 127 -15.88 -15.43 -1.96
C ASN A 127 -16.23 -15.80 -3.40
N MET A 128 -16.66 -17.04 -3.67
CA MET A 128 -17.16 -17.43 -5.00
C MET A 128 -18.66 -17.15 -5.19
N LYS A 129 -19.44 -17.11 -4.09
CA LYS A 129 -20.88 -16.82 -4.14
C LYS A 129 -21.21 -15.35 -4.48
N ARG A 130 -20.40 -14.40 -4.01
CA ARG A 130 -20.66 -12.94 -4.13
C ARG A 130 -21.06 -12.51 -5.54
N ALA A 131 -20.22 -12.76 -6.54
CA ALA A 131 -20.46 -12.33 -7.91
C ALA A 131 -21.74 -12.91 -8.57
N GLN A 132 -22.32 -13.98 -8.01
CA GLN A 132 -23.46 -14.69 -8.60
C GLN A 132 -24.76 -14.54 -7.78
N ASP A 133 -24.70 -14.54 -6.45
CA ASP A 133 -25.84 -14.22 -5.58
C ASP A 133 -26.24 -12.73 -5.70
N GLU A 134 -25.28 -11.85 -6.03
CA GLU A 134 -25.51 -10.39 -6.11
C GLU A 134 -26.11 -9.91 -7.44
N ALA A 135 -26.21 -10.76 -8.49
CA ALA A 135 -26.38 -10.33 -9.89
C ALA A 135 -27.55 -9.36 -10.15
N GLY A 136 -28.75 -9.66 -9.60
CA GLY A 136 -29.92 -8.79 -9.75
C GLY A 136 -29.90 -7.54 -8.87
N ALA A 137 -29.15 -7.56 -7.76
CA ALA A 137 -28.99 -6.42 -6.86
C ALA A 137 -27.93 -5.44 -7.37
N PHE A 138 -26.79 -5.96 -7.85
CA PHE A 138 -25.62 -5.23 -8.35
C PHE A 138 -25.96 -4.19 -9.44
N MET A 139 -26.95 -4.47 -10.28
CA MET A 139 -27.42 -3.54 -11.30
C MET A 139 -27.91 -2.20 -10.72
N ILE A 140 -28.41 -2.17 -9.47
CA ILE A 140 -28.90 -0.95 -8.81
C ILE A 140 -27.72 -0.01 -8.44
N PRO A 141 -26.70 -0.43 -7.65
CA PRO A 141 -25.48 0.34 -7.45
C PRO A 141 -24.79 0.73 -8.77
N PHE A 142 -24.65 -0.19 -9.72
CA PHE A 142 -23.99 0.07 -11.00
C PHE A 142 -24.65 1.23 -11.78
N LEU A 143 -25.97 1.21 -11.94
CA LEU A 143 -26.69 2.28 -12.65
C LEU A 143 -26.67 3.62 -11.89
N ILE A 144 -26.68 3.59 -10.55
CA ILE A 144 -26.56 4.81 -9.73
C ILE A 144 -25.18 5.44 -9.89
N LEU A 145 -24.11 4.66 -9.76
CA LEU A 145 -22.72 5.13 -9.87
C LEU A 145 -22.35 5.52 -11.31
N LEU A 146 -22.90 4.84 -12.33
CA LEU A 146 -22.79 5.24 -13.74
C LEU A 146 -23.32 6.67 -13.97
N VAL A 147 -24.40 7.07 -13.29
CA VAL A 147 -24.99 8.40 -13.42
C VAL A 147 -24.33 9.45 -12.52
N LEU A 148 -23.93 9.08 -11.29
CA LEU A 148 -23.40 10.02 -10.30
C LEU A 148 -21.87 10.19 -10.33
N GLU A 149 -21.13 9.27 -10.93
CA GLU A 149 -19.66 9.32 -11.06
C GLU A 149 -19.18 9.18 -12.51
N GLY A 150 -19.64 8.15 -13.21
CA GLY A 150 -19.22 7.83 -14.58
C GLY A 150 -19.50 8.96 -15.57
N ILE A 151 -20.76 9.37 -15.71
CA ILE A 151 -21.18 10.49 -16.57
C ILE A 151 -20.44 11.81 -16.24
N PRO A 152 -20.37 12.26 -14.96
CA PRO A 152 -19.60 13.44 -14.59
C PRO A 152 -18.11 13.38 -14.93
N LEU A 153 -17.41 12.27 -14.65
CA LEU A 153 -15.98 12.16 -14.91
C LEU A 153 -15.68 12.03 -16.42
N LEU A 154 -16.50 11.30 -17.19
CA LEU A 154 -16.37 11.19 -18.64
C LEU A 154 -16.48 12.54 -19.35
N HIS A 155 -17.48 13.35 -18.98
CA HIS A 155 -17.65 14.70 -19.53
C HIS A 155 -16.45 15.60 -19.16
N LEU A 156 -15.90 15.44 -17.95
CA LEU A 156 -14.73 16.18 -17.48
C LEU A 156 -13.47 15.82 -18.29
N GLU A 157 -13.15 14.54 -18.49
CA GLU A 157 -12.03 14.07 -19.32
C GLU A 157 -12.13 14.56 -20.76
N PHE A 158 -13.31 14.46 -21.37
CA PHE A 158 -13.52 14.95 -22.74
C PHE A 158 -13.34 16.47 -22.84
N ALA A 159 -13.96 17.25 -21.95
CA ALA A 159 -13.88 18.70 -22.00
C ALA A 159 -12.45 19.20 -21.74
N ILE A 160 -11.70 18.63 -20.79
CA ILE A 160 -10.33 19.08 -20.49
C ILE A 160 -9.35 18.74 -21.62
N GLY A 161 -9.46 17.55 -22.24
CA GLY A 161 -8.66 17.14 -23.39
C GLY A 161 -8.91 18.02 -24.63
N GLN A 162 -10.18 18.20 -25.01
CA GLN A 162 -10.60 19.06 -26.13
C GLN A 162 -10.18 20.53 -25.92
N ARG A 163 -10.15 21.01 -24.66
CA ARG A 163 -9.82 22.40 -24.33
C ARG A 163 -8.31 22.69 -24.29
N LEU A 164 -7.48 21.75 -23.83
CA LEU A 164 -6.05 21.96 -23.60
C LEU A 164 -5.13 21.41 -24.71
N ARG A 165 -5.61 20.52 -25.58
CA ARG A 165 -4.87 20.04 -26.77
C ARG A 165 -3.55 19.35 -26.45
N ARG A 166 -3.61 18.44 -25.48
CA ARG A 166 -2.54 17.56 -25.01
C ARG A 166 -3.11 16.18 -24.67
N GLY A 167 -2.25 15.16 -24.63
CA GLY A 167 -2.58 13.92 -23.93
C GLY A 167 -2.55 14.11 -22.40
N SER A 168 -2.94 13.08 -21.65
CA SER A 168 -3.09 13.14 -20.18
C SER A 168 -1.91 13.82 -19.45
N LEU A 169 -0.66 13.39 -19.71
CA LEU A 169 0.51 13.97 -19.04
C LEU A 169 0.71 15.46 -19.36
N GLY A 170 0.53 15.86 -20.62
CA GLY A 170 0.59 17.27 -21.01
C GLY A 170 -0.59 18.11 -20.48
N VAL A 171 -1.78 17.51 -20.28
CA VAL A 171 -2.94 18.15 -19.63
C VAL A 171 -2.59 18.46 -18.17
N TRP A 172 -2.24 17.46 -17.38
CA TRP A 172 -2.02 17.63 -15.94
C TRP A 172 -0.82 18.54 -15.64
N ALA A 173 0.26 18.45 -16.43
CA ALA A 173 1.39 19.37 -16.38
C ALA A 173 1.01 20.84 -16.68
N THR A 174 0.00 21.07 -17.52
CA THR A 174 -0.50 22.41 -17.88
C THR A 174 -1.45 22.97 -16.82
N VAL A 175 -2.19 22.11 -16.11
CA VAL A 175 -3.02 22.52 -14.96
C VAL A 175 -2.12 22.98 -13.80
N HIS A 176 -1.15 22.15 -13.39
CA HIS A 176 -0.11 22.55 -12.44
C HIS A 176 1.12 21.63 -12.55
N PRO A 177 2.38 22.12 -12.51
CA PRO A 177 3.56 21.28 -12.75
C PRO A 177 3.72 20.12 -11.76
N TYR A 178 3.26 20.25 -10.51
CA TYR A 178 3.29 19.16 -9.53
C TYR A 178 2.23 18.06 -9.78
N LEU A 179 1.22 18.31 -10.63
CA LEU A 179 0.20 17.31 -11.00
C LEU A 179 0.65 16.38 -12.15
N THR A 180 1.88 16.56 -12.64
CA THR A 180 2.53 15.64 -13.61
C THR A 180 2.44 14.17 -13.18
N GLY A 181 2.44 13.88 -11.89
CA GLY A 181 2.26 12.53 -11.34
C GLY A 181 0.95 11.84 -11.76
N ILE A 182 -0.14 12.59 -11.99
CA ILE A 182 -1.44 12.02 -12.41
C ILE A 182 -1.30 11.36 -13.79
N GLY A 183 -0.77 12.07 -14.77
CA GLY A 183 -0.59 11.52 -16.12
C GLY A 183 0.50 10.45 -16.22
N ILE A 184 1.44 10.40 -15.27
CA ILE A 184 2.37 9.26 -15.13
C ILE A 184 1.64 8.05 -14.55
N ALA A 185 0.76 8.23 -13.56
CA ALA A 185 -0.06 7.15 -13.02
C ALA A 185 -1.01 6.57 -14.09
N SER A 186 -1.77 7.40 -14.82
CA SER A 186 -2.60 6.97 -15.96
C SER A 186 -1.83 6.12 -16.99
N MET A 187 -0.59 6.53 -17.31
CA MET A 187 0.32 5.79 -18.21
C MET A 187 0.70 4.42 -17.62
N CYS A 188 1.07 4.37 -16.33
CA CYS A 188 1.41 3.12 -15.65
C CYS A 188 0.23 2.15 -15.57
N VAL A 189 -1.00 2.64 -15.30
CA VAL A 189 -2.20 1.79 -15.27
C VAL A 189 -2.54 1.26 -16.65
N SER A 190 -2.54 2.12 -17.66
CA SER A 190 -2.73 1.72 -19.05
C SER A 190 -1.69 0.70 -19.52
N LEU A 191 -0.44 0.81 -19.06
CA LEU A 191 0.62 -0.17 -19.32
C LEU A 191 0.34 -1.52 -18.63
N THR A 192 0.07 -1.51 -17.32
CA THR A 192 -0.23 -2.72 -16.54
C THR A 192 -1.40 -3.50 -17.15
N ILE A 193 -2.49 -2.80 -17.51
CA ILE A 193 -3.66 -3.43 -18.12
C ILE A 193 -3.34 -3.93 -19.54
N SER A 194 -2.60 -3.15 -20.36
CA SER A 194 -2.16 -3.59 -21.69
C SER A 194 -1.38 -4.91 -21.69
N LEU A 195 -0.60 -5.18 -20.64
CA LEU A 195 0.25 -6.37 -20.55
C LEU A 195 -0.59 -7.65 -20.43
N TYR A 196 -1.54 -7.71 -19.49
CA TYR A 196 -2.33 -8.93 -19.25
C TYR A 196 -3.53 -9.05 -20.21
N TYR A 197 -4.18 -7.95 -20.58
CA TYR A 197 -5.36 -7.96 -21.45
C TYR A 197 -5.01 -8.48 -22.86
N ASN A 198 -3.79 -8.23 -23.36
CA ASN A 198 -3.35 -8.79 -24.64
C ASN A 198 -3.03 -10.31 -24.56
N THR A 199 -2.74 -10.85 -23.37
CA THR A 199 -2.65 -12.31 -23.17
C THR A 199 -4.04 -12.96 -23.19
N ILE A 200 -5.09 -12.29 -22.69
CA ILE A 200 -6.48 -12.76 -22.86
C ILE A 200 -6.83 -12.84 -24.35
N ILE A 201 -6.40 -11.87 -25.16
CA ILE A 201 -6.55 -11.91 -26.63
C ILE A 201 -5.77 -13.08 -27.25
N ALA A 202 -4.59 -13.43 -26.73
CA ALA A 202 -3.85 -14.62 -27.14
C ALA A 202 -4.61 -15.93 -26.86
N TRP A 203 -5.24 -16.06 -25.69
CA TRP A 203 -6.11 -17.20 -25.36
C TRP A 203 -7.36 -17.26 -26.26
N ILE A 204 -7.98 -16.11 -26.58
CA ILE A 204 -9.09 -16.04 -27.55
C ILE A 204 -8.64 -16.52 -28.94
N LEU A 205 -7.46 -16.12 -29.40
CA LEU A 205 -6.90 -16.58 -30.69
C LEU A 205 -6.62 -18.09 -30.70
N TRP A 206 -6.11 -18.66 -29.60
CA TRP A 206 -5.92 -20.10 -29.46
C TRP A 206 -7.23 -20.88 -29.65
N TYR A 207 -8.30 -20.47 -28.99
CA TYR A 207 -9.62 -21.08 -29.15
C TYR A 207 -10.21 -20.85 -30.55
N PHE A 208 -10.03 -19.66 -31.14
CA PHE A 208 -10.45 -19.35 -32.50
C PHE A 208 -9.81 -20.30 -33.52
N PHE A 209 -8.49 -20.51 -33.47
CA PHE A 209 -7.81 -21.44 -34.38
C PHE A 209 -8.25 -22.90 -34.18
N ASN A 210 -8.51 -23.31 -32.94
CA ASN A 210 -9.02 -24.65 -32.60
C ASN A 210 -10.51 -24.88 -32.96
N SER A 211 -11.24 -23.83 -33.39
CA SER A 211 -12.67 -23.91 -33.72
C SER A 211 -12.98 -24.44 -35.13
N PHE A 212 -11.99 -24.60 -36.02
CA PHE A 212 -12.19 -24.96 -37.44
C PHE A 212 -12.25 -26.47 -37.70
N GLN A 213 -12.81 -27.26 -36.78
CA GLN A 213 -12.87 -28.72 -36.85
C GLN A 213 -14.14 -29.26 -36.17
N GLU A 214 -14.61 -30.43 -36.62
CA GLU A 214 -15.75 -31.14 -36.04
C GLU A 214 -15.37 -32.64 -35.88
N PRO A 215 -15.44 -33.22 -34.67
CA PRO A 215 -15.85 -32.60 -33.40
C PRO A 215 -14.87 -31.52 -32.89
N LEU A 216 -15.38 -30.63 -32.02
CA LEU A 216 -14.56 -29.62 -31.33
C LEU A 216 -13.63 -30.28 -30.30
N PRO A 217 -12.40 -29.79 -30.08
CA PRO A 217 -11.42 -30.51 -29.25
C PRO A 217 -11.79 -30.55 -27.76
N TRP A 218 -12.60 -29.60 -27.26
CA TRP A 218 -13.14 -29.58 -25.90
C TRP A 218 -14.49 -30.32 -25.74
N SER A 219 -14.90 -31.17 -26.71
CA SER A 219 -16.19 -31.89 -26.64
C SER A 219 -16.12 -33.27 -25.99
N HIS A 220 -14.94 -33.90 -25.94
CA HIS A 220 -14.74 -35.27 -25.45
C HIS A 220 -13.43 -35.38 -24.66
N CYS A 221 -13.40 -36.24 -23.63
CA CYS A 221 -12.16 -36.55 -22.91
C CYS A 221 -11.21 -37.41 -23.75
N PRO A 222 -9.89 -37.21 -23.65
CA PRO A 222 -8.91 -38.11 -24.25
C PRO A 222 -8.88 -39.48 -23.53
N MET A 223 -8.43 -40.50 -24.24
CA MET A 223 -8.15 -41.83 -23.70
C MET A 223 -6.77 -41.87 -23.03
N ASN A 224 -6.63 -42.68 -21.98
CA ASN A 224 -5.34 -42.97 -21.35
C ASN A 224 -4.33 -43.57 -22.34
N ALA A 225 -3.03 -43.48 -22.02
CA ALA A 225 -1.95 -44.09 -22.79
C ALA A 225 -2.11 -45.60 -23.05
N ASN A 226 -2.82 -46.32 -22.17
CA ASN A 226 -3.12 -47.75 -22.30
C ASN A 226 -4.38 -48.04 -23.16
N LEU A 227 -5.11 -47.01 -23.61
CA LEU A 227 -6.38 -47.08 -24.35
C LEU A 227 -7.53 -47.86 -23.66
N THR A 228 -7.41 -48.15 -22.36
CA THR A 228 -8.39 -48.92 -21.57
C THR A 228 -9.51 -48.08 -20.94
N GLY A 229 -9.43 -46.75 -20.97
CA GLY A 229 -10.38 -45.83 -20.33
C GLY A 229 -9.98 -44.37 -20.52
N LEU A 230 -10.79 -43.44 -20.00
CA LEU A 230 -10.60 -41.99 -20.09
C LEU A 230 -9.49 -41.48 -19.14
N VAL A 231 -8.87 -40.35 -19.48
CA VAL A 231 -7.95 -39.66 -18.56
C VAL A 231 -8.70 -39.25 -17.29
N SER A 232 -8.22 -39.73 -16.13
CA SER A 232 -8.92 -39.64 -14.84
C SER A 232 -9.14 -38.20 -14.35
N GLU A 233 -8.23 -37.27 -14.69
CA GLU A 233 -8.40 -35.82 -14.45
C GLU A 233 -9.64 -35.28 -15.21
N CYS A 234 -9.84 -35.73 -16.45
CA CYS A 234 -10.95 -35.31 -17.30
C CYS A 234 -12.27 -36.00 -16.92
N GLU A 235 -12.22 -37.30 -16.59
CA GLU A 235 -13.37 -38.09 -16.15
C GLU A 235 -13.95 -37.62 -14.81
N ARG A 236 -13.10 -37.17 -13.87
CA ARG A 236 -13.52 -36.57 -12.59
C ARG A 236 -13.95 -35.09 -12.69
N SER A 237 -13.75 -34.43 -13.83
CA SER A 237 -14.08 -33.01 -14.04
C SER A 237 -15.01 -32.80 -15.25
N SER A 238 -14.51 -32.22 -16.34
CA SER A 238 -15.20 -32.19 -17.64
C SER A 238 -14.19 -32.08 -18.79
N PRO A 239 -14.59 -32.44 -20.04
CA PRO A 239 -13.79 -32.21 -21.23
C PRO A 239 -13.34 -30.75 -21.42
N VAL A 240 -14.13 -29.79 -20.93
CA VAL A 240 -13.89 -28.36 -21.12
C VAL A 240 -12.92 -27.82 -20.06
N ASP A 241 -13.10 -28.23 -18.80
CA ASP A 241 -12.17 -27.89 -17.71
C ASP A 241 -10.78 -28.47 -18.00
N TYR A 242 -10.72 -29.73 -18.45
CA TYR A 242 -9.48 -30.38 -18.88
C TYR A 242 -8.84 -29.66 -20.08
N PHE A 243 -9.60 -29.28 -21.12
CA PHE A 243 -9.07 -28.54 -22.26
C PHE A 243 -8.55 -27.14 -21.87
N TRP A 244 -9.13 -26.50 -20.85
CA TRP A 244 -8.65 -25.23 -20.33
C TRP A 244 -7.39 -25.38 -19.45
N TYR A 245 -7.47 -26.16 -18.37
CA TYR A 245 -6.40 -26.23 -17.37
C TYR A 245 -5.20 -27.09 -17.81
N ARG A 246 -5.42 -28.17 -18.58
CA ARG A 246 -4.37 -29.10 -19.01
C ARG A 246 -3.88 -28.82 -20.44
N GLU A 247 -4.76 -28.84 -21.44
CA GLU A 247 -4.36 -28.69 -22.85
C GLU A 247 -4.00 -27.24 -23.22
N THR A 248 -4.79 -26.25 -22.78
CA THR A 248 -4.55 -24.84 -23.12
C THR A 248 -3.48 -24.21 -22.23
N LEU A 249 -3.66 -24.22 -20.90
CA LEU A 249 -2.77 -23.55 -19.96
C LEU A 249 -1.60 -24.42 -19.47
N ASN A 250 -1.77 -25.75 -19.44
CA ASN A 250 -0.85 -26.70 -18.80
C ASN A 250 -0.42 -26.26 -17.40
N THR A 251 -1.41 -26.05 -16.52
CA THR A 251 -1.19 -25.31 -15.27
C THR A 251 -0.53 -26.14 -14.17
N THR A 252 0.24 -25.44 -13.33
CA THR A 252 0.97 -25.96 -12.16
C THR A 252 0.14 -25.89 -10.87
N ILE A 253 0.59 -26.59 -9.82
CA ILE A 253 -0.17 -26.75 -8.57
C ILE A 253 0.04 -25.54 -7.63
N MET A 254 1.17 -24.83 -7.79
CA MET A 254 1.48 -23.59 -7.07
C MET A 254 2.04 -22.50 -7.99
N ILE A 255 1.83 -21.23 -7.63
CA ILE A 255 2.34 -20.07 -8.40
C ILE A 255 3.88 -19.98 -8.46
N GLU A 256 4.59 -20.61 -7.51
CA GLU A 256 6.05 -20.69 -7.47
C GLU A 256 6.65 -21.70 -8.47
N GLU A 257 5.80 -22.57 -9.05
CA GLU A 257 6.20 -23.52 -10.08
C GLU A 257 6.02 -22.89 -11.46
N ASP A 258 7.12 -22.45 -12.08
CA ASP A 258 7.11 -21.76 -13.38
C ASP A 258 6.48 -22.57 -14.53
N GLY A 259 6.52 -23.91 -14.48
CA GLY A 259 5.97 -24.81 -15.51
C GLY A 259 6.59 -24.71 -16.92
N GLY A 260 7.51 -23.78 -17.15
CA GLY A 260 8.04 -23.43 -18.48
C GLY A 260 7.08 -22.56 -19.30
N ILE A 261 7.61 -21.96 -20.38
CA ILE A 261 6.82 -21.13 -21.31
C ILE A 261 6.10 -22.05 -22.30
N GLN A 262 4.76 -22.00 -22.34
CA GLN A 262 3.96 -22.85 -23.23
C GLN A 262 3.99 -22.30 -24.67
N TRP A 263 4.62 -23.05 -25.59
CA TRP A 263 5.01 -22.52 -26.91
C TRP A 263 3.82 -22.22 -27.84
N TRP A 264 2.70 -22.93 -27.70
CA TRP A 264 1.48 -22.67 -28.48
C TRP A 264 0.83 -21.33 -28.10
N ILE A 265 0.78 -21.01 -26.80
CA ILE A 265 0.30 -19.70 -26.32
C ILE A 265 1.27 -18.59 -26.75
N LEU A 266 2.59 -18.84 -26.73
CA LEU A 266 3.60 -17.88 -27.20
C LEU A 266 3.40 -17.48 -28.66
N LEU A 267 3.07 -18.42 -29.56
CA LEU A 267 2.72 -18.09 -30.95
C LEU A 267 1.46 -17.22 -31.03
N CYS A 268 0.44 -17.52 -30.22
CA CYS A 268 -0.80 -16.73 -30.17
C CYS A 268 -0.57 -15.33 -29.58
N HIS A 269 0.34 -15.18 -28.61
CA HIS A 269 0.72 -13.90 -27.98
C HIS A 269 1.51 -13.01 -28.94
N ILE A 270 2.48 -13.58 -29.66
CA ILE A 270 3.19 -12.89 -30.75
C ILE A 270 2.20 -12.49 -31.86
N CYS A 271 1.23 -13.33 -32.19
CA CYS A 271 0.17 -13.01 -33.15
C CYS A 271 -0.70 -11.83 -32.66
N ALA A 272 -1.17 -11.85 -31.40
CA ALA A 272 -1.96 -10.77 -30.81
C ALA A 272 -1.20 -9.43 -30.83
N TRP A 273 0.05 -9.40 -30.35
CA TRP A 273 0.89 -8.18 -30.37
C TRP A 273 1.18 -7.70 -31.80
N SER A 274 1.35 -8.59 -32.77
CA SER A 274 1.56 -8.24 -34.18
C SER A 274 0.30 -7.63 -34.82
N LEU A 275 -0.86 -8.22 -34.60
CA LEU A 275 -2.15 -7.72 -35.09
C LEU A 275 -2.50 -6.36 -34.47
N LEU A 276 -2.26 -6.21 -33.16
CA LEU A 276 -2.40 -4.93 -32.46
C LEU A 276 -1.48 -3.87 -33.09
N TYR A 277 -0.17 -4.13 -33.20
CA TYR A 277 0.80 -3.23 -33.83
C TYR A 277 0.39 -2.78 -35.23
N ILE A 278 -0.06 -3.71 -36.10
CA ILE A 278 -0.51 -3.39 -37.46
C ILE A 278 -1.69 -2.40 -37.44
N CYS A 279 -2.64 -2.54 -36.50
CA CYS A 279 -3.77 -1.63 -36.38
C CYS A 279 -3.37 -0.22 -35.90
N ILE A 280 -2.42 -0.13 -34.97
CA ILE A 280 -2.02 1.15 -34.32
C ILE A 280 -0.75 1.78 -34.90
N ILE A 281 -0.18 1.24 -35.98
CA ILE A 281 1.15 1.60 -36.49
C ILE A 281 1.35 3.12 -36.74
N ARG A 282 0.30 3.86 -37.12
CA ARG A 282 0.31 5.34 -37.25
C ARG A 282 -0.60 6.04 -36.24
N GLY A 283 -0.97 5.36 -35.16
CA GLY A 283 -2.04 5.77 -34.25
C GLY A 283 -3.37 5.92 -35.00
N ILE A 284 -4.05 7.03 -34.75
CA ILE A 284 -5.46 7.26 -35.13
C ILE A 284 -5.74 7.10 -36.64
N GLU A 285 -4.79 7.40 -37.53
CA GLU A 285 -4.98 7.28 -39.00
C GLU A 285 -5.18 5.82 -39.47
N THR A 286 -4.62 4.85 -38.75
CA THR A 286 -4.83 3.41 -38.98
C THR A 286 -5.87 2.84 -38.02
N THR A 287 -5.82 3.22 -36.74
CA THR A 287 -6.77 2.78 -35.71
C THR A 287 -8.21 3.10 -36.09
N GLY A 288 -8.50 4.31 -36.59
CA GLY A 288 -9.85 4.71 -37.00
C GLY A 288 -10.44 3.85 -38.14
N LYS A 289 -9.59 3.23 -38.98
CA LYS A 289 -10.03 2.30 -40.03
C LYS A 289 -10.34 0.91 -39.46
N ALA A 290 -9.55 0.44 -38.48
CA ALA A 290 -9.79 -0.81 -37.77
C ALA A 290 -11.07 -0.76 -36.90
N VAL A 291 -11.30 0.37 -36.21
CA VAL A 291 -12.44 0.58 -35.30
C VAL A 291 -13.79 0.38 -36.00
N TYR A 292 -13.95 0.74 -37.28
CA TYR A 292 -15.21 0.49 -38.00
C TYR A 292 -15.59 -1.00 -38.04
N VAL A 293 -14.61 -1.91 -38.12
CA VAL A 293 -14.86 -3.36 -38.12
C VAL A 293 -14.96 -3.89 -36.68
N THR A 294 -14.00 -3.53 -35.82
CA THR A 294 -13.94 -4.07 -34.46
C THR A 294 -15.05 -3.58 -33.53
N SER A 295 -15.67 -2.43 -33.82
CA SER A 295 -16.86 -1.95 -33.09
C SER A 295 -18.18 -2.50 -33.64
N THR A 296 -18.34 -2.69 -34.95
CA THR A 296 -19.63 -3.10 -35.53
C THR A 296 -19.87 -4.61 -35.49
N LEU A 297 -18.84 -5.43 -35.72
CA LEU A 297 -18.98 -6.89 -35.74
C LEU A 297 -19.51 -7.45 -34.40
N PRO A 298 -19.04 -7.00 -33.21
CA PRO A 298 -19.56 -7.51 -31.95
C PRO A 298 -21.06 -7.29 -31.74
N TYR A 299 -21.62 -6.12 -32.09
CA TYR A 299 -23.07 -5.89 -31.94
C TYR A 299 -23.90 -6.79 -32.86
N VAL A 300 -23.42 -7.07 -34.07
CA VAL A 300 -24.08 -8.01 -35.01
C VAL A 300 -24.05 -9.42 -34.43
N VAL A 301 -22.88 -9.90 -33.98
CA VAL A 301 -22.74 -11.26 -33.43
C VAL A 301 -23.50 -11.42 -32.12
N LEU A 302 -23.43 -10.46 -31.20
CA LEU A 302 -24.13 -10.52 -29.92
C LEU A 302 -25.66 -10.49 -30.11
N THR A 303 -26.17 -9.83 -31.15
CA THR A 303 -27.59 -9.89 -31.54
C THR A 303 -27.97 -11.27 -32.11
N ILE A 304 -27.11 -11.90 -32.90
CA ILE A 304 -27.29 -13.30 -33.36
C ILE A 304 -27.32 -14.25 -32.16
N PHE A 305 -26.44 -14.05 -31.18
CA PHE A 305 -26.43 -14.83 -29.93
C PHE A 305 -27.66 -14.58 -29.04
N LEU A 306 -28.22 -13.36 -29.00
CA LEU A 306 -29.49 -13.12 -28.30
C LEU A 306 -30.64 -13.90 -28.92
N ILE A 307 -30.81 -13.80 -30.24
CA ILE A 307 -31.86 -14.52 -30.98
C ILE A 307 -31.67 -16.04 -30.77
N ARG A 308 -30.44 -16.54 -30.85
CA ARG A 308 -30.18 -17.96 -30.60
C ARG A 308 -30.46 -18.36 -29.15
N GLY A 309 -29.94 -17.62 -28.18
CA GLY A 309 -30.07 -17.88 -26.75
C GLY A 309 -31.52 -17.96 -26.29
N LEU A 310 -32.37 -17.03 -26.73
CA LEU A 310 -33.81 -17.04 -26.45
C LEU A 310 -34.57 -18.23 -27.07
N THR A 311 -34.00 -18.92 -28.08
CA THR A 311 -34.58 -20.16 -28.64
C THR A 311 -34.10 -21.44 -27.95
N LEU A 312 -33.20 -21.36 -26.96
CA LEU A 312 -32.72 -22.53 -26.21
C LEU A 312 -33.64 -22.86 -25.04
N LYS A 313 -33.76 -24.16 -24.72
CA LYS A 313 -34.50 -24.68 -23.56
C LYS A 313 -33.96 -24.00 -22.28
N GLY A 314 -34.84 -23.62 -21.36
CA GLY A 314 -34.45 -23.08 -20.06
C GLY A 314 -33.84 -21.67 -20.03
N SER A 315 -33.53 -21.06 -21.17
CA SER A 315 -32.93 -19.71 -21.29
C SER A 315 -33.64 -18.63 -20.45
N LEU A 316 -34.98 -18.63 -20.45
CA LEU A 316 -35.81 -17.72 -19.64
C LEU A 316 -35.61 -17.86 -18.12
N ASN A 317 -35.11 -18.98 -17.62
CA ASN A 317 -34.86 -19.16 -16.18
C ASN A 317 -33.60 -18.39 -15.75
N GLY A 318 -32.54 -18.39 -16.57
CA GLY A 318 -31.37 -17.54 -16.33
C GLY A 318 -31.68 -16.05 -16.45
N VAL A 319 -32.52 -15.65 -17.40
CA VAL A 319 -32.99 -14.25 -17.51
C VAL A 319 -33.84 -13.82 -16.31
N LYS A 320 -34.70 -14.71 -15.76
CA LYS A 320 -35.43 -14.42 -14.50
C LYS A 320 -34.45 -14.23 -13.34
N PHE A 321 -33.48 -15.14 -13.19
CA PHE A 321 -32.47 -15.09 -12.13
C PHE A 321 -31.67 -13.77 -12.15
N LEU A 322 -31.29 -13.28 -13.33
CA LEU A 322 -30.64 -11.96 -13.51
C LEU A 322 -31.50 -10.78 -13.00
N PHE A 323 -32.82 -10.88 -13.06
CA PHE A 323 -33.73 -9.78 -12.70
C PHE A 323 -34.50 -9.99 -11.38
N THR A 324 -34.11 -10.98 -10.57
CA THR A 324 -34.56 -11.15 -9.18
C THR A 324 -33.49 -10.60 -8.21
N PRO A 325 -33.67 -9.41 -7.62
CA PRO A 325 -32.70 -8.83 -6.69
C PRO A 325 -32.85 -9.38 -5.26
N ASP A 326 -31.74 -9.78 -4.63
CA ASP A 326 -31.67 -9.91 -3.17
C ASP A 326 -31.34 -8.54 -2.55
N LEU A 327 -32.26 -8.00 -1.73
CA LEU A 327 -32.10 -6.70 -1.11
C LEU A 327 -31.12 -6.69 0.07
N SER A 328 -30.73 -7.85 0.59
CA SER A 328 -29.73 -7.95 1.68
C SER A 328 -28.30 -7.66 1.19
N GLU A 329 -28.03 -7.92 -0.10
CA GLU A 329 -26.76 -7.62 -0.76
C GLU A 329 -26.50 -6.11 -0.85
N LEU A 330 -27.54 -5.29 -1.04
CA LEU A 330 -27.42 -3.83 -1.08
C LEU A 330 -26.91 -3.19 0.22
N ALA A 331 -26.92 -3.93 1.34
CA ALA A 331 -26.36 -3.51 2.61
C ALA A 331 -24.85 -3.79 2.76
N LYS A 332 -24.24 -4.57 1.84
CA LYS A 332 -22.81 -4.92 1.90
C LYS A 332 -21.94 -3.83 1.24
N PRO A 333 -20.88 -3.34 1.90
CA PRO A 333 -19.97 -2.37 1.30
C PRO A 333 -19.21 -2.87 0.06
N SER A 334 -19.01 -4.20 -0.08
CA SER A 334 -18.37 -4.81 -1.25
C SER A 334 -19.14 -4.57 -2.54
N THR A 335 -20.46 -4.78 -2.54
CA THR A 335 -21.31 -4.66 -3.73
C THR A 335 -21.27 -3.25 -4.33
N TRP A 336 -21.19 -2.20 -3.49
CA TRP A 336 -21.04 -0.81 -3.92
C TRP A 336 -19.62 -0.49 -4.43
N LEU A 337 -18.60 -1.05 -3.79
CA LEU A 337 -17.19 -0.93 -4.18
C LEU A 337 -16.95 -1.56 -5.55
N ASP A 338 -17.38 -2.81 -5.74
CA ASP A 338 -17.18 -3.58 -6.96
C ASP A 338 -18.00 -2.95 -8.12
N ALA A 339 -19.20 -2.45 -7.84
CA ALA A 339 -19.99 -1.68 -8.82
C ALA A 339 -19.30 -0.37 -9.22
N GLY A 340 -18.70 0.36 -8.27
CA GLY A 340 -17.94 1.58 -8.56
C GLY A 340 -16.71 1.32 -9.42
N ALA A 341 -15.88 0.35 -9.03
CA ALA A 341 -14.72 -0.10 -9.80
C ALA A 341 -15.12 -0.52 -11.24
N GLN A 342 -16.22 -1.26 -11.37
CA GLN A 342 -16.76 -1.67 -12.67
C GLN A 342 -17.21 -0.48 -13.54
N VAL A 343 -17.72 0.62 -12.95
CA VAL A 343 -18.06 1.85 -13.69
C VAL A 343 -16.79 2.52 -14.25
N PHE A 344 -15.74 2.68 -13.44
CA PHE A 344 -14.48 3.28 -13.93
C PHE A 344 -13.81 2.43 -15.01
N TYR A 345 -13.78 1.11 -14.83
CA TYR A 345 -13.22 0.18 -15.82
C TYR A 345 -14.05 0.15 -17.12
N SER A 346 -15.38 0.06 -17.02
CA SER A 346 -16.29 -0.02 -18.18
C SER A 346 -16.27 1.24 -19.05
N PHE A 347 -15.97 2.40 -18.48
CA PHE A 347 -15.75 3.63 -19.25
C PHE A 347 -14.29 3.88 -19.64
N SER A 348 -13.34 3.12 -19.09
CA SER A 348 -11.90 3.39 -19.20
C SER A 348 -11.49 4.79 -18.71
N LEU A 349 -12.09 5.23 -17.59
CA LEU A 349 -11.82 6.52 -16.95
C LEU A 349 -10.51 6.48 -16.13
N ALA A 350 -9.80 7.60 -16.08
CA ALA A 350 -8.48 7.75 -15.46
C ALA A 350 -7.31 7.02 -16.17
N PHE A 351 -7.58 6.26 -17.24
CA PHE A 351 -6.56 5.66 -18.12
C PHE A 351 -5.80 6.74 -18.94
N GLY A 352 -6.39 7.92 -19.14
CA GLY A 352 -5.79 9.02 -19.91
C GLY A 352 -5.82 8.86 -21.44
N GLY A 353 -6.29 7.70 -21.94
CA GLY A 353 -6.55 7.48 -23.36
C GLY A 353 -7.70 8.35 -23.89
N LEU A 354 -8.77 8.53 -23.12
CA LEU A 354 -9.93 9.35 -23.50
C LEU A 354 -9.61 10.84 -23.59
N ILE A 355 -8.89 11.40 -22.60
CA ILE A 355 -8.32 12.77 -22.66
C ILE A 355 -7.55 12.95 -23.97
N SER A 356 -6.71 11.96 -24.31
CA SER A 356 -5.87 11.99 -25.51
C SER A 356 -6.72 11.95 -26.79
N PHE A 357 -7.70 11.05 -26.91
CA PHE A 357 -8.62 11.01 -28.06
C PHE A 357 -9.43 12.31 -28.22
N SER A 358 -9.98 12.86 -27.13
CA SER A 358 -10.77 14.10 -27.19
C SER A 358 -9.93 15.32 -27.59
N SER A 359 -8.62 15.29 -27.34
CA SER A 359 -7.69 16.35 -27.77
C SER A 359 -7.62 16.55 -29.30
N TYR A 360 -8.08 15.57 -30.10
CA TYR A 360 -8.12 15.63 -31.57
C TYR A 360 -9.43 16.16 -32.16
N ASN A 361 -10.51 16.29 -31.37
CA ASN A 361 -11.83 16.78 -31.83
C ASN A 361 -11.78 18.25 -32.31
N SER A 362 -12.85 18.81 -32.89
CA SER A 362 -12.88 20.26 -33.15
C SER A 362 -12.98 21.07 -31.84
N VAL A 363 -12.63 22.37 -31.82
CA VAL A 363 -12.72 23.19 -30.58
C VAL A 363 -14.18 23.40 -30.16
N HIS A 364 -15.07 23.54 -31.14
CA HIS A 364 -16.52 23.70 -30.94
C HIS A 364 -17.28 22.38 -31.13
N ASN A 365 -16.65 21.26 -30.77
CA ASN A 365 -17.29 19.96 -30.73
C ASN A 365 -18.11 19.80 -29.43
N ASN A 366 -19.25 19.12 -29.47
CA ASN A 366 -20.20 19.07 -28.35
C ASN A 366 -19.88 17.94 -27.36
N CYS A 367 -18.82 18.13 -26.56
CA CYS A 367 -18.37 17.14 -25.58
C CYS A 367 -19.41 16.77 -24.50
N GLU A 368 -20.37 17.65 -24.17
CA GLU A 368 -21.49 17.32 -23.25
C GLU A 368 -22.41 16.27 -23.88
N GLN A 369 -22.75 16.43 -25.17
CA GLN A 369 -23.56 15.48 -25.92
C GLN A 369 -22.82 14.15 -26.15
N ASP A 370 -21.53 14.18 -26.50
CA ASP A 370 -20.74 12.97 -26.74
C ASP A 370 -20.64 12.10 -25.47
N ALA A 371 -20.38 12.72 -24.31
CA ALA A 371 -20.31 12.01 -23.03
C ALA A 371 -21.65 11.34 -22.65
N VAL A 372 -22.78 12.05 -22.83
CA VAL A 372 -24.12 11.52 -22.52
C VAL A 372 -24.49 10.39 -23.48
N ILE A 373 -24.24 10.53 -24.78
CA ILE A 373 -24.52 9.47 -25.77
C ILE A 373 -23.68 8.22 -25.48
N ILE A 374 -22.37 8.36 -25.24
CA ILE A 374 -21.49 7.23 -24.94
C ILE A 374 -21.90 6.54 -23.64
N SER A 375 -22.34 7.28 -22.62
CA SER A 375 -22.81 6.70 -21.37
C SER A 375 -24.13 5.93 -21.48
N ILE A 376 -25.07 6.43 -22.28
CA ILE A 376 -26.34 5.72 -22.55
C ILE A 376 -26.05 4.44 -23.35
N ILE A 377 -25.18 4.51 -24.37
CA ILE A 377 -24.80 3.34 -25.16
C ILE A 377 -24.08 2.31 -24.29
N ASN A 378 -23.09 2.72 -23.48
CA ASN A 378 -22.34 1.81 -22.62
C ASN A 378 -23.25 1.07 -21.64
N GLY A 379 -24.07 1.80 -20.86
CA GLY A 379 -24.99 1.20 -19.90
C GLY A 379 -26.04 0.28 -20.54
N ALA A 380 -26.57 0.65 -21.71
CA ALA A 380 -27.47 -0.22 -22.47
C ALA A 380 -26.76 -1.50 -22.95
N THR A 381 -25.52 -1.39 -23.42
CA THR A 381 -24.71 -2.53 -23.86
C THR A 381 -24.32 -3.45 -22.71
N SER A 382 -24.05 -2.94 -21.50
CA SER A 382 -23.83 -3.78 -20.31
C SER A 382 -25.05 -4.67 -20.02
N VAL A 383 -26.26 -4.09 -20.01
CA VAL A 383 -27.51 -4.85 -19.76
C VAL A 383 -27.83 -5.80 -20.92
N TYR A 384 -27.56 -5.39 -22.16
CA TYR A 384 -27.76 -6.22 -23.37
C TYR A 384 -26.84 -7.44 -23.37
N ALA A 385 -25.55 -7.26 -23.08
CA ALA A 385 -24.57 -8.34 -22.97
C ALA A 385 -24.90 -9.27 -21.79
N ALA A 386 -25.25 -8.73 -20.61
CA ALA A 386 -25.69 -9.53 -19.47
C ALA A 386 -26.92 -10.39 -19.82
N THR A 387 -27.91 -9.82 -20.52
CA THR A 387 -29.10 -10.57 -20.97
C THR A 387 -28.70 -11.76 -21.86
N VAL A 388 -27.79 -11.57 -22.82
CA VAL A 388 -27.27 -12.67 -23.67
C VAL A 388 -26.58 -13.74 -22.82
N ILE A 389 -25.64 -13.34 -21.95
CA ILE A 389 -24.89 -14.25 -21.06
C ILE A 389 -25.85 -15.11 -20.24
N TYR A 390 -26.87 -14.51 -19.61
CA TYR A 390 -27.80 -15.23 -18.76
C TYR A 390 -28.80 -16.12 -19.53
N THR A 391 -29.08 -15.88 -20.82
CA THR A 391 -29.80 -16.89 -21.65
C THR A 391 -28.98 -18.17 -21.84
N ILE A 392 -27.66 -18.06 -21.97
CA ILE A 392 -26.76 -19.22 -22.16
C ILE A 392 -26.52 -19.95 -20.84
N ILE A 393 -26.35 -19.22 -19.72
CA ILE A 393 -26.30 -19.81 -18.37
C ILE A 393 -27.60 -20.55 -18.06
N GLY A 394 -28.77 -19.98 -18.37
CA GLY A 394 -30.07 -20.62 -18.17
C GLY A 394 -30.23 -21.93 -18.95
N PHE A 395 -29.71 -21.99 -20.18
CA PHE A 395 -29.64 -23.23 -20.97
C PHE A 395 -28.71 -24.26 -20.33
N ARG A 396 -27.45 -23.90 -20.03
CA ARG A 396 -26.46 -24.78 -19.38
C ARG A 396 -26.96 -25.36 -18.06
N ALA A 397 -27.54 -24.54 -17.18
CA ALA A 397 -28.07 -24.98 -15.90
C ALA A 397 -29.27 -25.94 -16.05
N THR A 398 -30.11 -25.72 -17.07
CA THR A 398 -31.24 -26.62 -17.38
C THR A 398 -30.74 -27.96 -17.94
N GLU A 399 -29.78 -27.95 -18.87
CA GLU A 399 -29.15 -29.18 -19.37
C GLU A 399 -28.46 -29.97 -18.23
N ARG A 400 -27.74 -29.29 -17.32
CA ARG A 400 -27.13 -29.93 -16.13
C ARG A 400 -28.19 -30.53 -15.20
N PHE A 401 -29.29 -29.82 -14.96
CA PHE A 401 -30.42 -30.31 -14.18
C PHE A 401 -31.05 -31.56 -14.82
N ASP A 402 -31.37 -31.51 -16.12
CA ASP A 402 -31.95 -32.63 -16.87
C ASP A 402 -31.05 -33.88 -16.83
N ASN A 403 -29.74 -33.72 -17.07
CA ASN A 403 -28.79 -34.83 -17.04
C ASN A 403 -28.60 -35.40 -15.61
N CYS A 404 -28.62 -34.55 -14.59
CA CYS A 404 -28.58 -34.98 -13.19
C CYS A 404 -29.82 -35.81 -12.81
N LEU A 405 -31.02 -35.32 -13.17
CA LEU A 405 -32.29 -35.98 -12.88
C LEU A 405 -32.43 -37.30 -13.65
N ALA A 406 -32.06 -37.31 -14.92
CA ALA A 406 -32.02 -38.54 -15.74
C ALA A 406 -31.06 -39.59 -15.15
N GLY A 407 -29.91 -39.17 -14.61
CA GLY A 407 -28.98 -40.06 -13.91
C GLY A 407 -29.61 -40.73 -12.69
N ASN A 408 -30.32 -39.97 -11.85
CA ASN A 408 -31.07 -40.51 -10.70
C ASN A 408 -32.22 -41.43 -11.14
N ILE A 409 -32.94 -41.08 -12.20
CA ILE A 409 -34.02 -41.90 -12.76
C ILE A 409 -33.44 -43.25 -13.22
N MET A 410 -32.36 -43.25 -14.01
CA MET A 410 -31.69 -44.49 -14.45
C MET A 410 -31.18 -45.33 -13.27
N ALA A 411 -30.66 -44.71 -12.20
CA ALA A 411 -30.27 -45.43 -10.99
C ALA A 411 -31.45 -46.14 -10.33
N LEU A 412 -32.61 -45.48 -10.21
CA LEU A 412 -33.83 -46.09 -9.68
C LEU A 412 -34.38 -47.20 -10.60
N LEU A 413 -34.41 -46.98 -11.92
CA LEU A 413 -34.87 -48.00 -12.88
C LEU A 413 -34.01 -49.27 -12.79
N ASN A 414 -32.68 -49.13 -12.73
CA ASN A 414 -31.73 -50.23 -12.67
C ASN A 414 -31.71 -50.99 -11.32
N VAL A 415 -32.06 -50.35 -10.21
CA VAL A 415 -32.06 -50.99 -8.88
C VAL A 415 -33.41 -51.65 -8.53
N PHE A 416 -34.51 -51.17 -9.11
CA PHE A 416 -35.86 -51.69 -8.86
C PHE A 416 -36.47 -52.47 -10.05
N ASP A 417 -35.68 -52.76 -11.11
CA ASP A 417 -36.11 -53.44 -12.36
C ASP A 417 -37.41 -52.86 -12.97
N LEU A 418 -37.53 -51.52 -12.95
CA LEU A 418 -38.68 -50.79 -13.48
C LEU A 418 -38.53 -50.54 -14.99
N SER A 419 -39.64 -50.40 -15.72
CA SER A 419 -39.60 -50.23 -17.18
C SER A 419 -39.33 -48.78 -17.60
N GLU A 420 -38.69 -48.62 -18.77
CA GLU A 420 -38.40 -47.30 -19.36
C GLU A 420 -39.70 -46.53 -19.64
N GLY A 421 -40.04 -45.61 -18.73
CA GLY A 421 -41.26 -44.81 -18.77
C GLY A 421 -42.11 -44.85 -17.50
N ASP A 422 -41.89 -45.79 -16.58
CA ASP A 422 -42.58 -45.82 -15.28
C ASP A 422 -42.17 -44.62 -14.40
N VAL A 423 -40.90 -44.22 -14.48
CA VAL A 423 -40.34 -43.06 -13.77
C VAL A 423 -39.96 -41.98 -14.78
N THR A 424 -40.39 -40.75 -14.51
CA THR A 424 -40.23 -39.56 -15.36
C THR A 424 -39.99 -38.33 -14.49
N ASP A 425 -39.49 -37.24 -15.06
CA ASP A 425 -39.28 -35.96 -14.36
C ASP A 425 -40.54 -35.48 -13.60
N SER A 426 -41.73 -35.81 -14.11
CA SER A 426 -43.01 -35.33 -13.56
C SER A 426 -43.51 -36.13 -12.35
N ASN A 427 -43.18 -37.42 -12.24
CA ASN A 427 -43.57 -38.28 -11.12
C ASN A 427 -42.40 -38.70 -10.21
N TYR A 428 -41.15 -38.39 -10.57
CA TYR A 428 -39.92 -38.74 -9.83
C TYR A 428 -40.04 -38.52 -8.32
N ASN A 429 -40.43 -37.33 -7.86
CA ASN A 429 -40.54 -37.04 -6.42
C ASN A 429 -41.60 -37.90 -5.71
N GLN A 430 -42.70 -38.24 -6.39
CA GLN A 430 -43.77 -39.07 -5.82
C GLN A 430 -43.35 -40.55 -5.77
N VAL A 431 -42.68 -41.04 -6.83
CA VAL A 431 -42.14 -42.40 -6.88
C VAL A 431 -41.00 -42.56 -5.88
N LEU A 432 -40.09 -41.60 -5.78
CA LEU A 432 -39.00 -41.61 -4.80
C LEU A 432 -39.53 -41.61 -3.36
N GLN A 433 -40.55 -40.80 -3.05
CA GLN A 433 -41.20 -40.84 -1.74
C GLN A 433 -41.83 -42.22 -1.48
N HIS A 434 -42.58 -42.77 -2.44
CA HIS A 434 -43.21 -44.08 -2.30
C HIS A 434 -42.20 -45.23 -2.13
N LEU A 435 -41.09 -45.22 -2.87
CA LEU A 435 -40.00 -46.19 -2.75
C LEU A 435 -39.25 -46.02 -1.42
N ASN A 436 -39.06 -44.80 -0.92
CA ASN A 436 -38.46 -44.54 0.39
C ASN A 436 -39.37 -44.99 1.55
N GLU A 437 -40.68 -44.83 1.41
CA GLU A 437 -41.66 -45.35 2.38
C GLU A 437 -41.77 -46.88 2.35
N THR A 438 -41.45 -47.53 1.22
CA THR A 438 -41.58 -49.00 1.05
C THR A 438 -40.27 -49.76 1.28
N TYR A 439 -39.13 -49.20 0.88
CA TYR A 439 -37.79 -49.81 0.89
C TYR A 439 -36.70 -48.84 1.41
N PRO A 440 -36.83 -48.29 2.63
CA PRO A 440 -35.95 -47.23 3.14
C PRO A 440 -34.48 -47.64 3.27
N GLU A 441 -34.19 -48.93 3.50
CA GLU A 441 -32.81 -49.43 3.61
C GLU A 441 -32.10 -49.42 2.25
N VAL A 442 -32.79 -49.83 1.17
CA VAL A 442 -32.25 -49.83 -0.20
C VAL A 442 -32.03 -48.40 -0.68
N ILE A 443 -32.98 -47.50 -0.44
CA ILE A 443 -32.86 -46.07 -0.82
C ILE A 443 -31.68 -45.38 -0.10
N GLN A 444 -31.26 -45.84 1.08
CA GLN A 444 -30.07 -45.34 1.78
C GLN A 444 -28.74 -45.90 1.24
N GLU A 445 -28.78 -46.97 0.43
CA GLU A 445 -27.59 -47.57 -0.21
C GLU A 445 -27.34 -47.02 -1.63
N ILE A 446 -28.32 -46.34 -2.25
CA ILE A 446 -28.19 -45.68 -3.55
C ILE A 446 -27.67 -44.24 -3.40
N ASP A 447 -26.54 -43.92 -4.04
CA ASP A 447 -25.98 -42.55 -4.13
C ASP A 447 -26.79 -41.66 -5.10
N LEU A 448 -27.97 -41.20 -4.65
CA LEU A 448 -28.84 -40.28 -5.39
C LEU A 448 -28.33 -38.83 -5.27
N LYS A 449 -28.06 -38.19 -6.41
CA LYS A 449 -27.50 -36.83 -6.46
C LYS A 449 -28.56 -35.77 -6.21
N THR A 450 -28.24 -34.74 -5.42
CA THR A 450 -29.15 -33.62 -5.16
C THR A 450 -29.19 -32.63 -6.33
N CYS A 451 -30.14 -32.82 -7.25
CA CYS A 451 -30.32 -31.94 -8.42
C CYS A 451 -31.18 -30.71 -8.08
N ASP A 452 -30.58 -29.52 -7.99
CA ASP A 452 -31.30 -28.25 -7.83
C ASP A 452 -30.89 -27.23 -8.91
N LEU A 453 -31.89 -26.71 -9.62
CA LEU A 453 -31.70 -25.74 -10.69
C LEU A 453 -31.14 -24.40 -10.18
N ASN A 454 -31.48 -23.97 -8.95
CA ASN A 454 -30.96 -22.71 -8.41
C ASN A 454 -29.47 -22.81 -8.09
N THR A 455 -29.04 -23.95 -7.54
CA THR A 455 -27.63 -24.30 -7.35
C THR A 455 -26.89 -24.26 -8.69
N PHE A 456 -27.38 -24.95 -9.74
CA PHE A 456 -26.76 -24.93 -11.07
C PHE A 456 -26.77 -23.55 -11.76
N LEU A 457 -27.72 -22.65 -11.44
CA LEU A 457 -27.71 -21.25 -11.87
C LEU A 457 -26.67 -20.41 -11.10
N SER A 458 -26.41 -20.73 -9.83
CA SER A 458 -25.37 -20.11 -9.01
C SER A 458 -23.95 -20.61 -9.29
N GLU A 459 -23.78 -21.75 -10.00
CA GLU A 459 -22.50 -22.28 -10.51
C GLU A 459 -21.95 -21.49 -11.74
N GLY A 460 -22.18 -20.18 -11.76
CA GLY A 460 -21.53 -19.26 -12.69
C GLY A 460 -20.06 -19.08 -12.33
N VAL A 461 -19.17 -19.18 -13.31
CA VAL A 461 -17.73 -18.98 -13.10
C VAL A 461 -17.36 -17.56 -13.54
N GLY A 462 -16.95 -16.72 -12.59
CA GLY A 462 -16.45 -15.37 -12.86
C GLY A 462 -15.10 -15.37 -13.59
N GLY A 463 -14.76 -14.26 -14.24
CA GLY A 463 -13.50 -14.08 -14.96
C GLY A 463 -13.37 -14.96 -16.20
N THR A 464 -12.17 -15.50 -16.43
CA THR A 464 -11.80 -16.27 -17.65
C THR A 464 -12.69 -17.49 -17.88
N GLY A 465 -13.13 -18.16 -16.82
CA GLY A 465 -13.97 -19.36 -16.90
C GLY A 465 -15.33 -19.14 -17.56
N LEU A 466 -15.87 -17.91 -17.54
CA LEU A 466 -17.13 -17.62 -18.25
C LEU A 466 -16.99 -17.87 -19.76
N ALA A 467 -15.94 -17.33 -20.37
CA ALA A 467 -15.73 -17.45 -21.82
C ALA A 467 -15.18 -18.83 -22.22
N PHE A 468 -14.23 -19.37 -21.45
CA PHE A 468 -13.49 -20.59 -21.84
C PHE A 468 -14.08 -21.90 -21.31
N ILE A 469 -14.99 -21.86 -20.32
CA ILE A 469 -15.67 -23.05 -19.76
C ILE A 469 -17.19 -22.96 -19.97
N VAL A 470 -17.85 -21.92 -19.46
CA VAL A 470 -19.33 -21.84 -19.42
C VAL A 470 -19.94 -21.73 -20.83
N PHE A 471 -19.40 -20.85 -21.67
CA PHE A 471 -19.88 -20.66 -23.05
C PHE A 471 -19.49 -21.80 -24.00
N THR A 472 -18.27 -22.32 -23.88
CA THR A 472 -17.75 -23.43 -24.70
C THR A 472 -18.51 -24.73 -24.44
N GLU A 473 -18.79 -25.07 -23.18
CA GLU A 473 -19.65 -26.19 -22.78
C GLU A 473 -21.02 -26.08 -23.45
N ALA A 474 -21.69 -24.93 -23.34
CA ALA A 474 -22.99 -24.69 -23.97
C ALA A 474 -22.93 -24.76 -25.51
N ILE A 475 -21.86 -24.28 -26.14
CA ILE A 475 -21.67 -24.32 -27.60
C ILE A 475 -21.57 -25.77 -28.12
N THR A 476 -20.93 -26.71 -27.39
CA THR A 476 -20.88 -28.13 -27.79
C THR A 476 -22.26 -28.81 -27.85
N LYS A 477 -23.27 -28.26 -27.16
CA LYS A 477 -24.66 -28.75 -27.17
C LYS A 477 -25.51 -28.11 -28.27
N MET A 478 -24.99 -27.11 -29.00
CA MET A 478 -25.69 -26.48 -30.11
C MET A 478 -25.40 -27.17 -31.45
N PRO A 479 -26.39 -27.37 -32.33
CA PRO A 479 -26.16 -27.89 -33.68
C PRO A 479 -25.28 -26.94 -34.50
N PHE A 480 -24.37 -27.51 -35.30
CA PHE A 480 -23.29 -26.78 -36.00
C PHE A 480 -22.35 -26.03 -35.04
N SER A 481 -21.95 -26.70 -33.95
CA SER A 481 -21.12 -26.14 -32.86
C SER A 481 -19.89 -25.34 -33.33
N PRO A 482 -19.13 -25.78 -34.36
CA PRO A 482 -17.97 -25.03 -34.87
C PRO A 482 -18.31 -23.62 -35.36
N VAL A 483 -19.49 -23.42 -35.97
CA VAL A 483 -19.91 -22.10 -36.48
C VAL A 483 -20.16 -21.14 -35.32
N TRP A 484 -20.80 -21.61 -34.24
CA TRP A 484 -21.02 -20.81 -33.03
C TRP A 484 -19.70 -20.50 -32.32
N ALA A 485 -18.76 -21.44 -32.26
CA ALA A 485 -17.43 -21.22 -31.69
C ALA A 485 -16.65 -20.12 -32.46
N VAL A 486 -16.55 -20.24 -33.80
CA VAL A 486 -15.89 -19.24 -34.65
C VAL A 486 -16.50 -17.84 -34.49
N LEU A 487 -17.84 -17.74 -34.46
CA LEU A 487 -18.53 -16.47 -34.25
C LEU A 487 -18.29 -15.89 -32.85
N PHE A 488 -18.31 -16.73 -31.81
CA PHE A 488 -18.06 -16.29 -30.43
C PHE A 488 -16.64 -15.74 -30.25
N PHE A 489 -15.62 -16.47 -30.70
CA PHE A 489 -14.23 -16.06 -30.50
C PHE A 489 -13.81 -14.89 -31.40
N ILE A 490 -14.35 -14.74 -32.61
CA ILE A 490 -14.08 -13.52 -33.41
C ILE A 490 -14.74 -12.27 -32.82
N MET A 491 -15.92 -12.39 -32.19
CA MET A 491 -16.54 -11.30 -31.42
C MET A 491 -15.66 -10.88 -30.24
N LEU A 492 -15.23 -11.84 -29.41
CA LEU A 492 -14.35 -11.55 -28.26
C LEU A 492 -13.01 -10.95 -28.70
N PHE A 493 -12.44 -11.43 -29.80
CA PHE A 493 -11.21 -10.89 -30.39
C PHE A 493 -11.39 -9.41 -30.79
N CYS A 494 -12.48 -9.07 -31.48
CA CYS A 494 -12.76 -7.69 -31.86
C CYS A 494 -12.98 -6.77 -30.64
N LEU A 495 -13.70 -7.23 -29.62
CA LEU A 495 -13.90 -6.47 -28.37
C LEU A 495 -12.57 -6.20 -27.66
N GLY A 496 -11.76 -7.24 -27.42
CA GLY A 496 -10.44 -7.10 -26.80
C GLY A 496 -9.52 -6.16 -27.58
N LEU A 497 -9.40 -6.38 -28.89
CA LEU A 497 -8.57 -5.56 -29.78
C LEU A 497 -9.02 -4.09 -29.80
N SER A 498 -10.33 -3.81 -29.75
CA SER A 498 -10.85 -2.44 -29.69
C SER A 498 -10.47 -1.71 -28.39
N SER A 499 -10.45 -2.43 -27.26
CA SER A 499 -10.05 -1.90 -25.95
C SER A 499 -8.54 -1.58 -25.92
N MET A 500 -7.72 -2.47 -26.48
CA MET A 500 -6.26 -2.29 -26.55
C MET A 500 -5.82 -1.05 -27.34
N PHE A 501 -6.65 -0.56 -28.28
CA PHE A 501 -6.37 0.69 -28.99
C PHE A 501 -6.35 1.91 -28.04
N GLY A 502 -7.25 1.95 -27.05
CA GLY A 502 -7.31 3.02 -26.06
C GLY A 502 -6.14 2.93 -25.06
N ASN A 503 -5.90 1.72 -24.54
CA ASN A 503 -4.84 1.49 -23.55
C ASN A 503 -3.46 1.83 -24.11
N ILE A 504 -3.14 1.43 -25.35
CA ILE A 504 -1.81 1.71 -25.92
C ILE A 504 -1.63 3.19 -26.29
N GLU A 505 -2.64 3.92 -26.79
CA GLU A 505 -2.48 5.38 -27.00
C GLU A 505 -2.31 6.12 -25.66
N GLY A 506 -2.94 5.63 -24.58
CA GLY A 506 -2.70 6.06 -23.19
C GLY A 506 -1.27 5.80 -22.67
N VAL A 507 -0.51 4.88 -23.28
CA VAL A 507 0.92 4.67 -23.01
C VAL A 507 1.81 5.49 -23.95
N LEU A 508 1.52 5.48 -25.26
CA LEU A 508 2.36 6.11 -26.28
C LEU A 508 2.42 7.63 -26.16
N VAL A 509 1.31 8.31 -25.88
CA VAL A 509 1.28 9.78 -25.85
C VAL A 509 2.07 10.34 -24.66
N PRO A 510 1.91 9.84 -23.41
CA PRO A 510 2.78 10.25 -22.29
C PRO A 510 4.27 9.98 -22.52
N LEU A 511 4.66 8.84 -23.11
CA LEU A 511 6.06 8.54 -23.45
C LEU A 511 6.65 9.54 -24.47
N GLN A 512 5.83 10.03 -25.40
CA GLN A 512 6.21 11.06 -26.36
C GLN A 512 6.32 12.46 -25.72
N ASP A 513 5.37 12.85 -24.86
CA ASP A 513 5.43 14.12 -24.10
C ASP A 513 6.63 14.17 -23.13
N LEU A 514 6.99 13.04 -22.51
CA LEU A 514 8.19 12.86 -21.68
C LEU A 514 9.50 12.90 -22.47
N LYS A 515 9.46 12.77 -23.81
CA LYS A 515 10.61 12.77 -24.73
C LYS A 515 11.62 11.66 -24.44
N VAL A 516 11.14 10.48 -24.03
CA VAL A 516 11.98 9.28 -23.79
C VAL A 516 12.70 8.85 -25.07
N PHE A 517 12.04 8.98 -26.22
CA PHE A 517 12.59 8.64 -27.53
C PHE A 517 13.14 9.88 -28.28
N PRO A 518 14.18 9.72 -29.14
CA PRO A 518 14.68 10.80 -29.97
C PRO A 518 13.59 11.37 -30.90
N LYS A 519 13.47 12.70 -30.98
CA LYS A 519 12.51 13.40 -31.86
C LYS A 519 12.65 13.11 -33.37
N THR A 520 13.73 12.44 -33.78
CA THR A 520 13.99 12.02 -35.15
C THR A 520 13.37 10.68 -35.50
N TRP A 521 12.84 9.92 -34.52
CA TRP A 521 12.21 8.63 -34.75
C TRP A 521 10.74 8.81 -35.16
N PRO A 522 10.24 8.11 -36.20
CA PRO A 522 8.85 8.20 -36.62
C PRO A 522 7.91 7.42 -35.68
N LYS A 523 6.60 7.75 -35.67
CA LYS A 523 5.63 7.12 -34.74
C LYS A 523 5.55 5.60 -34.95
N GLU A 524 5.74 5.11 -36.17
CA GLU A 524 5.83 3.67 -36.47
C GLU A 524 6.90 2.96 -35.62
N VAL A 525 8.11 3.54 -35.52
CA VAL A 525 9.23 2.94 -34.76
C VAL A 525 9.00 3.03 -33.26
N VAL A 526 8.52 4.17 -32.76
CA VAL A 526 8.18 4.33 -31.34
C VAL A 526 7.11 3.31 -30.92
N THR A 527 6.07 3.17 -31.74
CA THR A 527 4.97 2.22 -31.51
C THR A 527 5.47 0.77 -31.54
N GLY A 528 6.29 0.41 -32.52
CA GLY A 528 6.87 -0.93 -32.65
C GLY A 528 7.76 -1.32 -31.47
N VAL A 529 8.63 -0.41 -31.01
CA VAL A 529 9.50 -0.63 -29.83
C VAL A 529 8.67 -0.78 -28.56
N THR A 530 7.64 0.05 -28.36
CA THR A 530 6.74 -0.07 -27.19
C THR A 530 5.99 -1.41 -27.20
N CYS A 531 5.40 -1.82 -28.33
CA CYS A 531 4.73 -3.12 -28.46
C CYS A 531 5.69 -4.30 -28.24
N MET A 532 6.92 -4.23 -28.75
CA MET A 532 7.94 -5.27 -28.55
C MET A 532 8.31 -5.42 -27.07
N LEU A 533 8.52 -4.31 -26.36
CA LEU A 533 8.82 -4.33 -24.93
C LEU A 533 7.64 -4.90 -24.11
N CYS A 534 6.41 -4.52 -24.43
CA CYS A 534 5.22 -5.06 -23.77
C CYS A 534 5.03 -6.57 -24.06
N CYS A 535 5.31 -7.01 -25.28
CA CYS A 535 5.29 -8.43 -25.67
C CYS A 535 6.30 -9.26 -24.86
N LEU A 536 7.50 -8.72 -24.61
CA LEU A 536 8.56 -9.36 -23.83
C LEU A 536 8.24 -9.42 -22.33
N VAL A 537 7.65 -8.35 -21.76
CA VAL A 537 7.21 -8.36 -20.35
C VAL A 537 6.02 -9.31 -20.15
N GLY A 538 5.09 -9.37 -21.10
CA GLY A 538 3.93 -10.26 -21.07
C GLY A 538 4.25 -11.77 -21.20
N LEU A 539 5.52 -12.16 -21.34
CA LEU A 539 5.93 -13.57 -21.34
C LEU A 539 5.64 -14.28 -20.00
N ILE A 540 5.56 -13.54 -18.90
CA ILE A 540 5.23 -14.06 -17.55
C ILE A 540 3.86 -14.76 -17.51
N PHE A 541 2.89 -14.27 -18.27
CA PHE A 541 1.54 -14.86 -18.35
C PHE A 541 1.46 -16.12 -19.23
N LEU A 542 2.57 -16.53 -19.86
CA LEU A 542 2.68 -17.73 -20.71
C LEU A 542 3.33 -18.92 -19.99
N GLN A 543 3.66 -18.75 -18.70
CA GLN A 543 4.15 -19.78 -17.80
C GLN A 543 3.01 -20.73 -17.37
N GLY A 544 3.34 -21.91 -16.81
CA GLY A 544 2.32 -22.82 -16.25
C GLY A 544 1.56 -22.21 -15.06
N SER A 545 2.23 -21.34 -14.30
CA SER A 545 1.62 -20.50 -13.26
C SER A 545 1.00 -19.19 -13.82
N GLY A 546 1.05 -18.96 -15.13
CA GLY A 546 0.72 -17.69 -15.78
C GLY A 546 -0.73 -17.21 -15.60
N ASN A 547 -1.69 -18.13 -15.42
CA ASN A 547 -3.07 -17.79 -15.08
C ASN A 547 -3.21 -17.21 -13.66
N TYR A 548 -2.43 -17.69 -12.69
CA TYR A 548 -2.41 -17.16 -11.33
C TYR A 548 -1.76 -15.77 -11.29
N TRP A 549 -0.71 -15.56 -12.10
CA TRP A 549 -0.10 -14.26 -12.35
C TRP A 549 -1.07 -13.26 -12.99
N LEU A 550 -1.84 -13.67 -14.00
CA LEU A 550 -2.82 -12.81 -14.63
C LEU A 550 -3.95 -12.41 -13.66
N SER A 551 -4.46 -13.36 -12.87
CA SER A 551 -5.48 -13.09 -11.84
C SER A 551 -4.98 -12.12 -10.75
N LEU A 552 -3.70 -12.19 -10.38
CA LEU A 552 -3.05 -11.21 -9.48
C LEU A 552 -3.03 -9.79 -10.09
N PHE A 553 -2.56 -9.67 -11.33
CA PHE A 553 -2.42 -8.37 -12.01
C PHE A 553 -3.77 -7.71 -12.29
N ASP A 554 -4.78 -8.48 -12.67
CA ASP A 554 -6.16 -8.01 -12.87
C ASP A 554 -6.76 -7.47 -11.56
N THR A 555 -6.72 -8.28 -10.49
CA THR A 555 -7.31 -7.94 -9.18
C THR A 555 -6.73 -6.67 -8.54
N TYR A 556 -5.40 -6.48 -8.61
CA TYR A 556 -4.73 -5.37 -7.91
C TYR A 556 -4.34 -4.20 -8.82
N GLY A 557 -4.00 -4.45 -10.09
CA GLY A 557 -3.63 -3.41 -11.05
C GLY A 557 -4.82 -2.68 -11.67
N GLY A 558 -5.97 -3.37 -11.81
CA GLY A 558 -7.19 -2.82 -12.39
C GLY A 558 -8.11 -2.04 -11.43
N SER A 559 -7.76 -1.95 -10.14
CA SER A 559 -8.69 -1.53 -9.07
C SER A 559 -8.24 -0.25 -8.35
N ILE A 560 -7.33 -0.35 -7.37
CA ILE A 560 -6.83 0.79 -6.56
C ILE A 560 -6.33 1.94 -7.43
N PRO A 561 -5.50 1.71 -8.47
CA PRO A 561 -4.92 2.81 -9.23
C PRO A 561 -5.96 3.65 -9.96
N LEU A 562 -7.03 3.04 -10.49
CA LEU A 562 -8.10 3.78 -11.16
C LEU A 562 -8.86 4.69 -10.19
N LEU A 563 -9.26 4.18 -9.01
CA LEU A 563 -9.96 4.97 -7.99
C LEU A 563 -9.14 6.18 -7.52
N VAL A 564 -7.84 5.97 -7.27
CA VAL A 564 -6.93 7.05 -6.81
C VAL A 564 -6.71 8.10 -7.89
N VAL A 565 -6.49 7.69 -9.15
CA VAL A 565 -6.28 8.64 -10.25
C VAL A 565 -7.58 9.38 -10.59
N ALA A 566 -8.74 8.70 -10.68
CA ALA A 566 -10.04 9.31 -10.94
C ALA A 566 -10.39 10.42 -9.91
N PHE A 567 -10.16 10.15 -8.62
CA PHE A 567 -10.31 11.14 -7.56
C PHE A 567 -9.37 12.33 -7.75
N CYS A 568 -8.10 12.09 -8.09
CA CYS A 568 -7.11 13.13 -8.32
C CYS A 568 -7.42 14.00 -9.56
N GLU A 569 -7.94 13.42 -10.65
CA GLU A 569 -8.33 14.14 -11.87
C GLU A 569 -9.52 15.07 -11.60
N MET A 570 -10.59 14.55 -10.98
CA MET A 570 -11.76 15.33 -10.56
C MET A 570 -11.36 16.47 -9.61
N PHE A 571 -10.60 16.17 -8.56
CA PHE A 571 -10.14 17.18 -7.61
C PHE A 571 -9.29 18.26 -8.28
N SER A 572 -8.40 17.87 -9.20
CA SER A 572 -7.52 18.79 -9.92
C SER A 572 -8.28 19.76 -10.82
N VAL A 573 -9.29 19.32 -11.57
CA VAL A 573 -10.08 20.25 -12.41
C VAL A 573 -11.00 21.14 -11.56
N VAL A 574 -11.68 20.56 -10.57
CA VAL A 574 -12.69 21.31 -9.79
C VAL A 574 -12.02 22.33 -8.86
N TYR A 575 -10.96 21.95 -8.16
CA TYR A 575 -10.36 22.75 -7.08
C TYR A 575 -9.03 23.43 -7.44
N ILE A 576 -8.23 22.90 -8.38
CA ILE A 576 -6.92 23.47 -8.74
C ILE A 576 -6.98 24.28 -10.06
N TYR A 577 -7.60 23.75 -11.11
CA TYR A 577 -7.87 24.50 -12.34
C TYR A 577 -8.97 25.56 -12.13
N GLY A 578 -9.96 25.22 -11.29
CA GLY A 578 -11.06 26.07 -10.86
C GLY A 578 -12.32 25.85 -11.69
N ILE A 579 -13.35 25.27 -11.05
CA ILE A 579 -14.64 24.96 -11.68
C ILE A 579 -15.29 26.15 -12.42
N ASP A 580 -15.14 27.38 -11.93
CA ASP A 580 -15.73 28.56 -12.57
C ASP A 580 -15.00 28.99 -13.84
N ARG A 581 -13.68 28.74 -13.94
CA ARG A 581 -12.91 28.85 -15.19
C ARG A 581 -13.36 27.77 -16.18
N PHE A 582 -13.42 26.51 -15.71
CA PHE A 582 -13.87 25.37 -16.52
C PHE A 582 -15.28 25.60 -17.12
N ASN A 583 -16.18 26.23 -16.36
CA ASN A 583 -17.50 26.64 -16.82
C ASN A 583 -17.49 27.69 -17.94
N ASP A 584 -16.55 28.64 -17.94
CA ASP A 584 -16.39 29.60 -19.04
C ASP A 584 -15.67 29.00 -20.26
N ASP A 585 -14.75 28.06 -20.04
CA ASP A 585 -14.10 27.30 -21.10
C ASP A 585 -15.07 26.33 -21.81
N ILE A 586 -15.96 25.64 -21.09
CA ILE A 586 -17.05 24.87 -21.70
C ILE A 586 -18.00 25.79 -22.47
N LYS A 587 -18.38 26.94 -21.90
CA LYS A 587 -19.22 27.93 -22.60
C LYS A 587 -18.57 28.44 -23.89
N PHE A 588 -17.26 28.57 -23.93
CA PHE A 588 -16.52 28.91 -25.16
C PHE A 588 -16.56 27.77 -26.20
N MET A 589 -16.55 26.51 -25.78
CA MET A 589 -16.64 25.36 -26.69
C MET A 589 -18.08 25.14 -27.21
N ILE A 590 -19.07 24.97 -26.33
CA ILE A 590 -20.44 24.55 -26.68
C ILE A 590 -21.49 25.69 -26.70
N GLY A 591 -21.12 26.91 -26.29
CA GLY A 591 -21.98 28.10 -26.34
C GLY A 591 -22.80 28.40 -25.07
N HIS A 592 -23.03 27.41 -24.20
CA HIS A 592 -23.73 27.57 -22.91
C HIS A 592 -22.91 27.04 -21.72
N LYS A 593 -23.26 27.47 -20.50
CA LYS A 593 -22.67 26.89 -19.28
C LYS A 593 -23.31 25.53 -18.96
N PRO A 594 -22.59 24.62 -18.26
CA PRO A 594 -23.17 23.36 -17.78
C PRO A 594 -24.29 23.59 -16.76
N ASN A 595 -25.38 22.84 -16.93
CA ASN A 595 -26.56 22.83 -16.05
C ASN A 595 -26.26 22.51 -14.58
N MET A 596 -27.23 22.80 -13.69
CA MET A 596 -27.11 22.58 -12.23
C MET A 596 -26.71 21.15 -11.82
N PHE A 597 -27.14 20.13 -12.58
CA PHE A 597 -26.71 18.74 -12.36
C PHE A 597 -25.18 18.63 -12.35
N TRP A 598 -24.52 19.06 -13.43
CA TRP A 598 -23.07 19.03 -13.54
C TRP A 598 -22.37 19.84 -12.44
N GLN A 599 -22.91 21.01 -12.07
CA GLN A 599 -22.35 21.82 -10.98
C GLN A 599 -22.37 21.11 -9.63
N VAL A 600 -23.47 20.42 -9.30
CA VAL A 600 -23.63 19.72 -8.02
C VAL A 600 -22.83 18.41 -8.01
N SER A 601 -22.82 17.67 -9.13
CA SER A 601 -22.04 16.44 -9.28
C SER A 601 -20.54 16.69 -9.14
N TRP A 602 -19.97 17.59 -9.95
CA TRP A 602 -18.54 17.89 -9.91
C TRP A 602 -18.08 18.54 -8.60
N ARG A 603 -18.86 19.47 -8.01
CA ARG A 603 -18.42 20.17 -6.80
C ARG A 603 -18.54 19.31 -5.54
N ILE A 604 -19.58 18.47 -5.42
CA ILE A 604 -19.96 17.83 -4.16
C ILE A 604 -20.14 16.31 -4.30
N ILE A 605 -21.03 15.85 -5.18
CA ILE A 605 -21.47 14.43 -5.14
C ILE A 605 -20.34 13.48 -5.56
N SER A 606 -19.80 13.61 -6.77
CA SER A 606 -18.80 12.67 -7.28
C SER A 606 -17.51 12.66 -6.44
N PRO A 607 -16.95 13.81 -5.96
CA PRO A 607 -15.82 13.79 -5.05
C PRO A 607 -16.08 13.09 -3.70
N LEU A 608 -17.31 13.19 -3.16
CA LEU A 608 -17.66 12.52 -1.91
C LEU A 608 -17.90 11.01 -2.08
N ILE A 609 -18.55 10.58 -3.18
CA ILE A 609 -18.76 9.16 -3.45
C ILE A 609 -17.42 8.48 -3.77
N MET A 610 -16.54 9.08 -4.56
CA MET A 610 -15.20 8.53 -4.82
C MET A 610 -14.36 8.41 -3.54
N LEU A 611 -14.42 9.41 -2.66
CA LEU A 611 -13.74 9.36 -1.36
C LEU A 611 -14.33 8.26 -0.45
N PHE A 612 -15.65 8.10 -0.45
CA PHE A 612 -16.36 7.04 0.28
C PHE A 612 -15.95 5.65 -0.24
N ILE A 613 -16.01 5.42 -1.56
CA ILE A 613 -15.60 4.16 -2.20
C ILE A 613 -14.13 3.87 -1.92
N LEU A 614 -13.23 4.85 -2.03
CA LEU A 614 -11.80 4.69 -1.73
C LEU A 614 -11.56 4.29 -0.27
N VAL A 615 -12.25 4.92 0.69
CA VAL A 615 -12.16 4.56 2.11
C VAL A 615 -12.69 3.15 2.37
N PHE A 616 -13.85 2.78 1.81
CA PHE A 616 -14.38 1.41 1.95
C PHE A 616 -13.51 0.38 1.24
N TYR A 617 -12.84 0.72 0.13
CA TYR A 617 -11.88 -0.15 -0.53
C TYR A 617 -10.69 -0.48 0.36
N VAL A 618 -10.09 0.52 1.01
CA VAL A 618 -8.99 0.30 1.95
C VAL A 618 -9.46 -0.53 3.15
N ILE A 619 -10.67 -0.30 3.66
CA ILE A 619 -11.25 -1.07 4.77
C ILE A 619 -11.48 -2.54 4.38
N THR A 620 -12.08 -2.82 3.23
CA THR A 620 -12.39 -4.20 2.81
C THR A 620 -11.12 -4.97 2.45
N LYS A 621 -10.28 -4.48 1.54
CA LYS A 621 -9.12 -5.25 1.05
C LYS A 621 -8.03 -5.50 2.09
N VAL A 622 -7.89 -4.63 3.08
CA VAL A 622 -6.94 -4.87 4.18
C VAL A 622 -7.58 -5.73 5.30
N SER A 623 -8.90 -6.00 5.23
CA SER A 623 -9.61 -6.97 6.10
C SER A 623 -9.73 -8.37 5.50
N GLU A 624 -9.58 -8.54 4.18
CA GLU A 624 -9.68 -9.83 3.49
C GLU A 624 -8.34 -10.59 3.50
N LYS A 625 -8.40 -11.93 3.61
CA LYS A 625 -7.22 -12.79 3.43
C LYS A 625 -6.88 -12.90 1.94
N VAL A 626 -5.61 -12.68 1.61
CA VAL A 626 -5.11 -12.68 0.23
C VAL A 626 -4.81 -14.10 -0.23
N LEU A 627 -5.83 -14.75 -0.81
CA LEU A 627 -5.81 -16.14 -1.31
C LEU A 627 -5.92 -16.17 -2.84
N TYR A 628 -5.45 -17.26 -3.46
CA TYR A 628 -5.64 -17.57 -4.89
C TYR A 628 -6.19 -18.98 -5.08
N LYS A 629 -6.80 -19.23 -6.24
CA LYS A 629 -7.43 -20.52 -6.57
C LYS A 629 -6.51 -21.36 -7.46
N THR A 630 -6.21 -22.58 -7.04
CA THR A 630 -5.35 -23.53 -7.76
C THR A 630 -6.13 -24.72 -8.28
N TRP A 631 -5.76 -25.18 -9.47
CA TRP A 631 -6.23 -26.44 -10.03
C TRP A 631 -5.34 -27.58 -9.51
N ASP A 632 -5.93 -28.47 -8.71
CA ASP A 632 -5.19 -29.46 -7.91
C ASP A 632 -5.82 -30.86 -8.06
N PRO A 633 -5.33 -31.69 -9.01
CA PRO A 633 -5.92 -33.00 -9.33
C PRO A 633 -5.88 -34.03 -8.20
N GLU A 634 -4.93 -33.87 -7.26
CA GLU A 634 -4.72 -34.79 -6.13
C GLU A 634 -5.60 -34.44 -4.92
N SER A 635 -6.25 -33.27 -4.93
CA SER A 635 -7.10 -32.82 -3.83
C SER A 635 -8.35 -33.71 -3.60
N GLU A 636 -8.69 -33.91 -2.32
CA GLU A 636 -9.86 -34.68 -1.87
C GLU A 636 -11.21 -34.11 -2.35
N HIS A 637 -11.23 -32.85 -2.79
CA HIS A 637 -12.43 -32.12 -3.21
C HIS A 637 -12.42 -31.76 -4.72
N PHE A 638 -11.47 -32.31 -5.49
CA PHE A 638 -11.48 -32.19 -6.95
C PHE A 638 -12.80 -32.73 -7.52
N PRO A 639 -13.48 -32.01 -8.44
CA PRO A 639 -12.95 -30.96 -9.33
C PRO A 639 -13.07 -29.51 -8.82
N THR A 640 -13.36 -29.27 -7.53
CA THR A 640 -13.43 -27.89 -7.01
C THR A 640 -12.04 -27.25 -6.90
N LEU A 641 -11.94 -25.95 -7.23
CA LEU A 641 -10.70 -25.19 -7.10
C LEU A 641 -10.34 -24.95 -5.63
N VAL A 642 -9.12 -25.30 -5.24
CA VAL A 642 -8.62 -25.14 -3.87
C VAL A 642 -8.13 -23.70 -3.66
N GLU A 643 -8.52 -23.05 -2.56
CA GLU A 643 -8.00 -21.73 -2.18
C GLU A 643 -6.70 -21.89 -1.36
N LYS A 644 -5.58 -21.40 -1.89
CA LYS A 644 -4.24 -21.41 -1.26
C LYS A 644 -3.76 -19.98 -0.97
N PRO A 645 -2.97 -19.72 0.08
CA PRO A 645 -2.44 -18.38 0.37
C PRO A 645 -1.32 -17.99 -0.61
N TYR A 646 -1.28 -16.72 -1.03
CA TYR A 646 -0.18 -16.23 -1.88
C TYR A 646 1.18 -16.23 -1.13
N PRO A 647 2.28 -16.63 -1.80
CA PRO A 647 3.65 -16.49 -1.30
C PRO A 647 4.08 -15.07 -0.90
N VAL A 648 5.05 -14.97 0.02
CA VAL A 648 5.47 -13.71 0.66
C VAL A 648 6.00 -12.68 -0.33
N TRP A 649 6.82 -13.12 -1.29
CA TRP A 649 7.43 -12.25 -2.29
C TRP A 649 6.39 -11.62 -3.23
N ILE A 650 5.20 -12.22 -3.36
CA ILE A 650 4.08 -11.63 -4.10
C ILE A 650 3.49 -10.43 -3.38
N TYR A 651 3.57 -10.30 -2.05
CA TYR A 651 3.14 -9.08 -1.36
C TYR A 651 4.01 -7.88 -1.72
N VAL A 652 5.27 -8.07 -2.13
CA VAL A 652 6.11 -7.00 -2.70
C VAL A 652 5.62 -6.60 -4.09
N ILE A 653 5.10 -7.55 -4.88
CA ILE A 653 4.51 -7.27 -6.20
C ILE A 653 3.14 -6.60 -6.06
N ILE A 654 2.31 -7.03 -5.10
CA ILE A 654 1.08 -6.33 -4.71
C ILE A 654 1.42 -4.91 -4.22
N PHE A 655 2.47 -4.72 -3.43
CA PHE A 655 2.92 -3.38 -3.06
C PHE A 655 3.34 -2.53 -4.29
N MET A 656 4.04 -3.11 -5.27
CA MET A 656 4.41 -2.42 -6.51
C MET A 656 3.22 -2.12 -7.44
N LEU A 657 2.14 -2.90 -7.37
CA LEU A 657 0.90 -2.71 -8.15
C LEU A 657 -0.15 -1.83 -7.45
N ALA A 658 -0.17 -1.84 -6.11
CA ALA A 658 -1.31 -1.39 -5.29
C ALA A 658 -0.93 -0.62 -3.99
N GLY A 659 0.33 -0.62 -3.55
CA GLY A 659 0.92 0.49 -2.77
C GLY A 659 0.82 0.51 -1.23
N ILE A 660 0.32 -0.52 -0.51
CA ILE A 660 0.11 -0.45 0.96
C ILE A 660 0.55 -1.73 1.71
N PRO A 661 1.32 -1.58 2.82
CA PRO A 661 1.38 -2.62 3.87
C PRO A 661 1.37 -2.09 5.33
N ARG A 662 0.99 -2.99 6.27
CA ARG A 662 0.90 -2.86 7.75
C ARG A 662 0.24 -1.63 8.39
N ALA A 663 -0.60 -1.89 9.39
CA ALA A 663 -1.39 -0.89 10.11
C ALA A 663 -0.60 0.32 10.68
N PHE A 664 0.60 0.14 11.26
CA PHE A 664 1.38 1.25 11.83
C PHE A 664 1.81 2.30 10.80
N LEU A 665 1.94 1.93 9.53
CA LEU A 665 2.29 2.87 8.47
C LEU A 665 1.19 3.91 8.25
N ILE A 666 -0.07 3.61 8.59
CA ILE A 666 -1.21 4.51 8.41
C ILE A 666 -1.11 5.72 9.37
N PRO A 667 -1.00 5.58 10.71
CA PRO A 667 -0.67 6.68 11.61
C PRO A 667 0.61 7.42 11.22
N TYR A 668 1.68 6.71 10.86
CA TYR A 668 2.97 7.32 10.50
C TYR A 668 2.86 8.25 9.27
N VAL A 669 2.20 7.81 8.20
CA VAL A 669 2.00 8.62 6.97
C VAL A 669 1.03 9.78 7.23
N ILE A 670 0.00 9.59 8.07
CA ILE A 670 -0.91 10.67 8.47
C ILE A 670 -0.16 11.75 9.26
N ALA A 671 0.65 11.37 10.26
CA ALA A 671 1.48 12.30 11.03
C ALA A 671 2.55 12.99 10.16
N LEU A 672 3.20 12.25 9.24
CA LEU A 672 4.13 12.82 8.26
C LEU A 672 3.49 13.94 7.42
N VAL A 673 2.30 13.71 6.88
CA VAL A 673 1.63 14.68 5.99
C VAL A 673 1.03 15.84 6.77
N PHE A 674 0.32 15.57 7.88
CA PHE A 674 -0.44 16.62 8.57
C PHE A 674 0.31 17.33 9.70
N GLU A 675 1.44 16.81 10.16
CA GLU A 675 2.31 17.45 11.17
C GLU A 675 3.73 17.66 10.64
N GLY A 676 4.41 16.57 10.25
CA GLY A 676 5.84 16.55 9.94
C GLY A 676 6.26 17.48 8.80
N LEU A 677 5.66 17.35 7.63
CA LEU A 677 5.94 18.19 6.46
C LEU A 677 5.59 19.68 6.71
N PRO A 678 4.42 20.05 7.28
CA PRO A 678 4.11 21.42 7.67
C PRO A 678 5.14 22.04 8.62
N LEU A 679 5.54 21.34 9.68
CA LEU A 679 6.55 21.82 10.62
C LEU A 679 7.93 21.97 9.97
N LEU A 680 8.38 20.97 9.22
CA LEU A 680 9.66 20.99 8.51
C LEU A 680 9.77 22.18 7.55
N HIS A 681 8.74 22.42 6.74
CA HIS A 681 8.70 23.56 5.82
C HIS A 681 8.72 24.89 6.59
N MET A 682 8.01 24.98 7.72
CA MET A 682 7.98 26.18 8.56
C MET A 682 9.34 26.49 9.21
N GLU A 683 10.01 25.49 9.80
CA GLU A 683 11.35 25.65 10.41
C GLU A 683 12.40 26.10 9.38
N LEU A 684 12.42 25.46 8.21
CA LEU A 684 13.36 25.79 7.14
C LEU A 684 13.10 27.19 6.56
N ALA A 685 11.83 27.57 6.38
CA ALA A 685 11.46 28.89 5.87
C ALA A 685 11.80 30.00 6.88
N ILE A 686 11.51 29.83 8.17
CA ILE A 686 11.74 30.88 9.18
C ILE A 686 13.23 31.11 9.45
N GLY A 687 14.04 30.04 9.50
CA GLY A 687 15.50 30.13 9.64
C GLY A 687 16.15 30.82 8.45
N GLN A 688 15.84 30.39 7.22
CA GLN A 688 16.32 31.01 5.98
C GLN A 688 15.92 32.49 5.87
N ARG A 689 14.71 32.86 6.34
CA ARG A 689 14.18 34.22 6.24
C ARG A 689 14.79 35.22 7.23
N ILE A 690 15.02 34.78 8.48
CA ILE A 690 15.49 35.64 9.58
C ILE A 690 17.01 35.60 9.76
N ARG A 691 17.70 34.55 9.29
CA ARG A 691 19.18 34.44 9.30
C ARG A 691 19.81 34.45 10.70
N MET A 692 19.17 33.77 11.66
CA MET A 692 19.66 33.58 13.03
C MET A 692 19.39 32.14 13.50
N GLY A 693 19.97 31.73 14.63
CA GLY A 693 19.61 30.49 15.31
C GLY A 693 18.25 30.57 16.00
N SER A 694 17.79 29.44 16.58
CA SER A 694 16.45 29.32 17.20
C SER A 694 16.14 30.44 18.22
N ILE A 695 17.06 30.75 19.15
CA ILE A 695 16.85 31.86 20.12
C ILE A 695 16.76 33.22 19.43
N GLY A 696 17.59 33.49 18.41
CA GLY A 696 17.53 34.74 17.64
C GLY A 696 16.23 34.89 16.85
N VAL A 697 15.77 33.80 16.22
CA VAL A 697 14.49 33.72 15.49
C VAL A 697 13.31 34.05 16.39
N TRP A 698 13.13 33.33 17.50
CA TRP A 698 11.96 33.50 18.35
C TRP A 698 11.95 34.87 19.06
N ASN A 699 13.10 35.40 19.49
CA ASN A 699 13.17 36.77 20.02
C ASN A 699 12.88 37.85 18.96
N SER A 700 13.24 37.62 17.69
CA SER A 700 13.00 38.56 16.58
C SER A 700 11.53 38.60 16.14
N ILE A 701 10.79 37.50 16.30
CA ILE A 701 9.33 37.48 16.13
C ILE A 701 8.65 38.22 17.29
N SER A 702 9.03 37.91 18.54
CA SER A 702 8.55 38.63 19.72
C SER A 702 9.50 38.43 20.91
N PRO A 703 9.91 39.50 21.62
CA PRO A 703 10.79 39.38 22.80
C PRO A 703 10.25 38.50 23.93
N TYR A 704 8.95 38.17 23.93
CA TYR A 704 8.30 37.25 24.87
C TYR A 704 8.49 35.77 24.48
N LEU A 705 8.67 35.46 23.19
CA LEU A 705 8.80 34.10 22.67
C LEU A 705 10.21 33.54 22.76
N GLY A 706 11.20 34.32 23.22
CA GLY A 706 12.59 33.88 23.35
C GLY A 706 12.79 32.62 24.22
N GLY A 707 11.80 32.23 25.02
CA GLY A 707 11.80 30.96 25.75
C GLY A 707 11.64 29.72 24.88
N LEU A 708 11.05 29.79 23.67
CA LEU A 708 10.96 28.65 22.76
C LEU A 708 12.36 28.14 22.39
N GLY A 709 13.25 29.04 21.97
CA GLY A 709 14.62 28.67 21.64
C GLY A 709 15.46 28.23 22.85
N VAL A 710 15.10 28.64 24.06
CA VAL A 710 15.72 28.13 25.30
C VAL A 710 15.23 26.70 25.58
N ALA A 711 13.97 26.38 25.29
CA ALA A 711 13.45 25.02 25.36
C ALA A 711 14.14 24.11 24.33
N SER A 712 14.24 24.51 23.05
CA SER A 712 14.96 23.77 22.00
C SER A 712 16.44 23.52 22.35
N LEU A 713 17.12 24.53 22.91
CA LEU A 713 18.49 24.44 23.43
C LEU A 713 18.62 23.38 24.54
N LEU A 714 17.69 23.39 25.52
CA LEU A 714 17.69 22.44 26.62
C LEU A 714 17.38 21.01 26.16
N VAL A 715 16.43 20.82 25.24
CA VAL A 715 16.14 19.50 24.65
C VAL A 715 17.33 18.98 23.85
N SER A 716 17.91 19.80 22.95
CA SER A 716 19.07 19.40 22.15
C SER A 716 20.28 19.01 23.01
N PHE A 717 20.50 19.70 24.12
CA PHE A 717 21.52 19.33 25.10
C PHE A 717 21.21 17.99 25.77
N LEU A 718 20.01 17.84 26.36
CA LEU A 718 19.63 16.61 27.09
C LEU A 718 19.60 15.37 26.20
N VAL A 719 19.12 15.50 24.96
CA VAL A 719 19.11 14.41 23.97
C VAL A 719 20.53 14.08 23.49
N GLY A 720 21.35 15.10 23.23
CA GLY A 720 22.76 14.92 22.86
C GLY A 720 23.60 14.19 23.93
N LEU A 721 23.28 14.36 25.21
CA LEU A 721 23.95 13.63 26.30
C LEU A 721 23.77 12.10 26.18
N PHE A 722 22.53 11.63 26.02
CA PHE A 722 22.27 10.19 26.02
C PHE A 722 22.51 9.55 24.63
N TYR A 723 22.28 10.25 23.53
CA TYR A 723 22.65 9.76 22.19
C TYR A 723 24.15 9.47 22.07
N ASN A 724 25.02 10.31 22.67
CA ASN A 724 26.45 10.05 22.64
C ASN A 724 26.88 8.88 23.56
N MET A 725 26.04 8.49 24.54
CA MET A 725 26.24 7.25 25.29
C MET A 725 25.87 6.01 24.44
N ILE A 726 24.83 6.10 23.60
CA ILE A 726 24.51 5.02 22.63
C ILE A 726 25.68 4.84 21.65
N LEU A 727 26.32 5.93 21.19
CA LEU A 727 27.56 5.88 20.41
C LEU A 727 28.73 5.23 21.17
N SER A 728 28.84 5.43 22.49
CA SER A 728 29.83 4.75 23.33
C SER A 728 29.63 3.21 23.31
N TRP A 729 28.39 2.74 23.45
CA TRP A 729 28.07 1.31 23.35
C TRP A 729 28.35 0.74 21.95
N ILE A 730 28.05 1.49 20.89
CA ILE A 730 28.38 1.09 19.51
C ILE A 730 29.91 0.95 19.33
N LEU A 731 30.71 1.89 19.87
CA LEU A 731 32.17 1.81 19.82
C LEU A 731 32.71 0.58 20.56
N TRP A 732 32.15 0.24 21.73
CA TRP A 732 32.52 -0.95 22.49
C TRP A 732 32.36 -2.24 21.67
N TYR A 733 31.18 -2.46 21.08
CA TYR A 733 30.93 -3.61 20.22
C TYR A 733 31.77 -3.59 18.93
N PHE A 734 32.03 -2.41 18.35
CA PHE A 734 32.94 -2.26 17.22
C PHE A 734 34.37 -2.73 17.55
N PHE A 735 34.96 -2.30 18.67
CA PHE A 735 36.30 -2.73 19.07
C PHE A 735 36.37 -4.24 19.36
N HIS A 736 35.31 -4.82 19.92
CA HIS A 736 35.21 -6.27 20.15
C HIS A 736 34.91 -7.11 18.89
N SER A 737 34.50 -6.50 17.77
CA SER A 737 34.15 -7.22 16.53
C SER A 737 35.36 -7.82 15.78
N PHE A 738 36.59 -7.40 16.10
CA PHE A 738 37.82 -7.82 15.41
C PHE A 738 38.38 -9.17 15.90
N GLN A 739 37.63 -9.93 16.71
CA GLN A 739 38.07 -11.17 17.35
C GLN A 739 37.30 -12.38 16.80
N SER A 740 37.95 -13.56 16.78
CA SER A 740 37.35 -14.82 16.33
C SER A 740 37.69 -15.94 17.36
N PRO A 741 36.69 -16.55 18.02
CA PRO A 741 35.26 -16.25 17.96
C PRO A 741 34.91 -14.83 18.46
N LEU A 742 33.68 -14.39 18.18
CA LEU A 742 33.14 -13.13 18.72
C LEU A 742 32.88 -13.27 20.24
N PRO A 743 33.14 -12.24 21.08
CA PRO A 743 33.04 -12.36 22.53
C PRO A 743 31.66 -12.73 23.09
N TRP A 744 30.58 -12.42 22.37
CA TRP A 744 29.20 -12.75 22.75
C TRP A 744 28.68 -14.07 22.15
N ARG A 745 29.58 -14.93 21.64
CA ARG A 745 29.20 -16.23 21.05
C ARG A 745 28.95 -17.32 22.10
N ASP A 746 29.85 -17.44 23.07
CA ASP A 746 29.94 -18.60 23.97
C ASP A 746 29.93 -18.16 25.44
N CYS A 747 29.28 -18.92 26.33
CA CYS A 747 29.26 -18.58 27.76
C CYS A 747 30.64 -18.77 28.43
N PRO A 748 31.05 -17.88 29.35
CA PRO A 748 32.25 -18.10 30.16
C PRO A 748 32.07 -19.28 31.13
N VAL A 749 33.17 -19.97 31.43
CA VAL A 749 33.22 -21.01 32.47
C VAL A 749 33.44 -20.42 33.86
N ASN A 750 32.85 -21.03 34.87
CA ASN A 750 33.02 -20.68 36.28
C ASN A 750 34.49 -20.71 36.72
N LEU A 751 34.82 -20.01 37.81
CA LEU A 751 36.14 -20.03 38.45
C LEU A 751 36.69 -21.46 38.67
N ASN A 752 35.81 -22.40 39.05
CA ASN A 752 36.17 -23.79 39.31
C ASN A 752 36.34 -24.64 38.04
N ARG A 753 36.05 -24.09 36.84
CA ARG A 753 36.07 -24.75 35.52
C ARG A 753 35.20 -26.02 35.39
N THR A 754 34.23 -26.21 36.29
CA THR A 754 33.32 -27.37 36.31
C THR A 754 32.06 -27.21 35.44
N GLY A 755 31.81 -26.02 34.89
CA GLY A 755 30.61 -25.70 34.11
C GLY A 755 30.53 -24.20 33.76
N TYR A 756 29.48 -23.78 33.06
CA TYR A 756 29.24 -22.40 32.66
C TYR A 756 28.74 -21.51 33.79
N VAL A 757 28.93 -20.19 33.67
CA VAL A 757 28.32 -19.21 34.58
C VAL A 757 26.80 -19.33 34.52
N SER A 758 26.17 -19.60 35.66
CA SER A 758 24.75 -19.96 35.77
C SER A 758 23.78 -18.88 35.28
N GLU A 759 24.14 -17.59 35.39
CA GLU A 759 23.40 -16.48 34.80
C GLU A 759 23.39 -16.53 33.26
N CYS A 760 24.52 -16.93 32.65
CA CYS A 760 24.66 -17.07 31.21
C CYS A 760 23.92 -18.32 30.70
N GLU A 761 24.08 -19.46 31.40
CA GLU A 761 23.43 -20.74 31.07
C GLU A 761 21.90 -20.67 31.15
N LYS A 762 21.35 -19.92 32.12
CA LYS A 762 19.90 -19.68 32.24
C LYS A 762 19.34 -18.66 31.22
N SER A 763 20.19 -17.85 30.56
CA SER A 763 19.76 -16.76 29.67
C SER A 763 20.28 -16.93 28.24
N SER A 764 21.30 -16.17 27.84
CA SER A 764 22.07 -16.41 26.62
C SER A 764 23.47 -15.76 26.71
N PRO A 765 24.45 -16.22 25.91
CA PRO A 765 25.76 -15.58 25.81
C PRO A 765 25.69 -14.09 25.47
N VAL A 766 24.71 -13.71 24.63
CA VAL A 766 24.51 -12.33 24.18
C VAL A 766 23.89 -11.46 25.28
N ASN A 767 22.87 -11.97 26.00
CA ASN A 767 22.29 -11.28 27.15
C ASN A 767 23.34 -11.07 28.25
N TYR A 768 24.13 -12.10 28.55
CA TYR A 768 25.21 -12.02 29.52
C TYR A 768 26.30 -11.00 29.09
N PHE A 769 26.72 -11.00 27.82
CA PHE A 769 27.69 -10.01 27.32
C PHE A 769 27.16 -8.57 27.39
N TRP A 770 25.85 -8.35 27.18
CA TRP A 770 25.24 -7.03 27.34
C TRP A 770 25.14 -6.62 28.82
N TYR A 771 24.45 -7.40 29.65
CA TYR A 771 24.13 -6.99 31.03
C TYR A 771 25.31 -7.14 32.02
N ARG A 772 26.25 -8.07 31.81
CA ARG A 772 27.42 -8.28 32.68
C ARG A 772 28.70 -7.70 32.13
N GLU A 773 29.17 -8.16 30.97
CA GLU A 773 30.48 -7.73 30.45
C GLU A 773 30.48 -6.28 29.95
N THR A 774 29.39 -5.83 29.30
CA THR A 774 29.29 -4.46 28.77
C THR A 774 28.81 -3.46 29.83
N LEU A 775 27.61 -3.67 30.40
CA LEU A 775 26.98 -2.73 31.34
C LEU A 775 27.40 -2.94 32.80
N ASN A 776 27.66 -4.19 33.20
CA ASN A 776 27.80 -4.61 34.59
C ASN A 776 26.66 -4.04 35.47
N VAL A 777 25.43 -4.41 35.11
CA VAL A 777 24.18 -3.76 35.54
C VAL A 777 23.78 -4.13 36.97
N THR A 778 23.25 -3.17 37.72
CA THR A 778 22.72 -3.41 39.07
C THR A 778 21.27 -3.92 39.06
N PRO A 779 20.81 -4.67 40.09
CA PRO A 779 19.49 -5.29 40.09
C PRO A 779 18.32 -4.30 40.24
N ASN A 780 18.59 -3.04 40.61
CA ASN A 780 17.61 -1.96 40.64
C ASN A 780 18.29 -0.59 40.46
N ILE A 781 17.50 0.46 40.20
CA ILE A 781 18.02 1.82 39.99
C ILE A 781 18.63 2.46 41.25
N GLU A 782 18.15 2.10 42.45
CA GLU A 782 18.59 2.68 43.72
C GLU A 782 20.01 2.25 44.10
N THR A 783 20.37 0.99 43.81
CA THR A 783 21.74 0.50 43.93
C THR A 783 22.60 1.07 42.80
N SER A 784 23.20 2.23 43.05
CA SER A 784 24.18 2.83 42.14
C SER A 784 25.52 2.12 42.26
N GLY A 785 25.84 1.28 41.28
CA GLY A 785 27.13 0.60 41.18
C GLY A 785 28.30 1.55 40.86
N SER A 786 29.52 1.02 40.81
CA SER A 786 30.71 1.78 40.40
C SER A 786 30.62 2.33 38.98
N ILE A 787 31.38 3.39 38.71
CA ILE A 787 31.64 3.88 37.35
C ILE A 787 32.46 2.82 36.58
N GLN A 788 31.93 2.32 35.48
CA GLN A 788 32.57 1.30 34.65
C GLN A 788 33.61 1.94 33.72
N TRP A 789 34.90 1.78 34.04
CA TRP A 789 35.98 2.56 33.41
C TRP A 789 36.12 2.33 31.89
N TRP A 790 35.75 1.15 31.38
CA TRP A 790 35.76 0.86 29.94
C TRP A 790 34.71 1.67 29.18
N LEU A 791 33.50 1.81 29.74
CA LEU A 791 32.45 2.67 29.19
C LEU A 791 32.85 4.15 29.24
N VAL A 792 33.57 4.60 30.27
CA VAL A 792 34.13 5.96 30.33
C VAL A 792 35.14 6.20 29.21
N LEU A 793 35.99 5.23 28.88
CA LEU A 793 36.96 5.32 27.78
C LEU A 793 36.25 5.39 26.41
N CYS A 794 35.24 4.55 26.18
CA CYS A 794 34.42 4.60 24.97
C CYS A 794 33.64 5.92 24.86
N LEU A 795 33.11 6.46 25.96
CA LEU A 795 32.37 7.73 26.01
C LEU A 795 33.29 8.94 25.76
N ALA A 796 34.51 8.91 26.31
CA ALA A 796 35.54 9.91 26.03
C ALA A 796 35.95 9.87 24.54
N THR A 797 36.04 8.68 23.96
CA THR A 797 36.33 8.48 22.53
C THR A 797 35.19 9.01 21.65
N ALA A 798 33.93 8.74 22.00
CA ALA A 798 32.76 9.27 21.30
C ALA A 798 32.73 10.82 21.32
N TRP A 799 32.86 11.44 22.50
CA TRP A 799 32.92 12.91 22.63
C TRP A 799 34.13 13.52 21.90
N CYS A 800 35.28 12.84 21.90
CA CYS A 800 36.46 13.29 21.14
C CYS A 800 36.22 13.26 19.62
N LEU A 801 35.60 12.20 19.10
CA LEU A 801 35.26 12.09 17.67
C LEU A 801 34.21 13.13 17.24
N VAL A 802 33.17 13.35 18.05
CA VAL A 802 32.19 14.43 17.84
C VAL A 802 32.90 15.79 17.81
N TYR A 803 33.76 16.09 18.79
CA TYR A 803 34.55 17.33 18.82
C TYR A 803 35.45 17.51 17.59
N ILE A 804 36.13 16.46 17.12
CA ILE A 804 36.99 16.51 15.92
C ILE A 804 36.17 16.85 14.67
N CYS A 805 34.96 16.30 14.51
CA CYS A 805 34.06 16.69 13.42
C CYS A 805 33.54 18.13 13.55
N PHE A 806 33.31 18.61 14.77
CA PHE A 806 32.74 19.93 15.06
C PHE A 806 33.75 21.06 15.27
N ILE A 807 35.05 20.80 15.20
CA ILE A 807 36.09 21.74 15.65
C ILE A 807 36.03 23.13 14.99
N ARG A 808 35.59 23.24 13.73
CA ARG A 808 35.31 24.53 13.05
C ARG A 808 33.84 24.70 12.65
N GLY A 809 32.94 23.94 13.27
CA GLY A 809 31.55 23.84 12.87
C GLY A 809 31.43 23.40 11.40
N ILE A 810 30.59 24.11 10.64
CA ILE A 810 30.09 23.71 9.31
C ILE A 810 31.23 23.40 8.30
N GLU A 811 32.38 24.07 8.40
CA GLU A 811 33.54 23.86 7.52
C GLU A 811 34.20 22.47 7.66
N THR A 812 34.07 21.84 8.84
CA THR A 812 34.52 20.47 9.10
C THR A 812 33.37 19.47 9.04
N ILE A 813 32.19 19.83 9.56
CA ILE A 813 30.97 19.00 9.50
C ILE A 813 30.62 18.64 8.05
N GLY A 814 30.61 19.62 7.14
CA GLY A 814 30.26 19.39 5.74
C GLY A 814 31.16 18.37 5.03
N LYS A 815 32.41 18.20 5.48
CA LYS A 815 33.32 17.16 4.96
C LYS A 815 33.03 15.79 5.56
N ALA A 816 32.63 15.72 6.84
CA ALA A 816 32.25 14.48 7.51
C ALA A 816 30.89 13.94 7.02
N ILE A 817 29.93 14.82 6.70
CA ILE A 817 28.60 14.45 6.19
C ILE A 817 28.67 13.62 4.91
N TYR A 818 29.58 13.91 3.97
CA TYR A 818 29.71 13.10 2.75
C TYR A 818 29.97 11.61 3.03
N VAL A 819 30.72 11.27 4.08
CA VAL A 819 30.97 9.88 4.47
C VAL A 819 29.82 9.34 5.32
N THR A 820 29.44 10.08 6.37
CA THR A 820 28.45 9.60 7.35
C THR A 820 27.02 9.50 6.81
N ALA A 821 26.68 10.25 5.75
CA ALA A 821 25.40 10.13 5.06
C ALA A 821 25.41 9.04 3.97
N THR A 822 26.51 8.80 3.25
CA THR A 822 26.52 7.84 2.11
C THR A 822 26.86 6.41 2.53
N PHE A 823 27.78 6.23 3.49
CA PHE A 823 28.21 4.91 3.94
C PHE A 823 27.07 4.04 4.50
N PRO A 824 26.10 4.57 5.30
CA PRO A 824 25.00 3.77 5.78
C PRO A 824 24.10 3.19 4.69
N TYR A 825 23.79 3.93 3.62
CA TYR A 825 22.99 3.38 2.51
C TYR A 825 23.70 2.24 1.79
N LEU A 826 25.01 2.35 1.59
CA LEU A 826 25.82 1.27 1.01
C LEU A 826 25.77 0.01 1.88
N VAL A 827 25.95 0.16 3.20
CA VAL A 827 25.91 -0.98 4.13
C VAL A 827 24.50 -1.56 4.28
N LEU A 828 23.45 -0.73 4.36
CA LEU A 828 22.06 -1.20 4.34
C LEU A 828 21.73 -1.96 3.05
N THR A 829 22.26 -1.56 1.89
CA THR A 829 22.08 -2.29 0.62
C THR A 829 22.74 -3.68 0.68
N ILE A 830 23.95 -3.75 1.23
CA ILE A 830 24.67 -5.03 1.42
C ILE A 830 23.91 -5.94 2.42
N PHE A 831 23.37 -5.37 3.51
CA PHE A 831 22.54 -6.10 4.45
C PHE A 831 21.19 -6.53 3.86
N LEU A 832 20.55 -5.74 2.99
CA LEU A 832 19.31 -6.14 2.31
C LEU A 832 19.55 -7.37 1.41
N ILE A 833 20.59 -7.33 0.57
CA ILE A 833 20.96 -8.46 -0.28
C ILE A 833 21.27 -9.69 0.57
N ARG A 834 22.00 -9.53 1.70
CA ARG A 834 22.29 -10.68 2.57
C ARG A 834 21.04 -11.20 3.28
N ALA A 835 20.23 -10.33 3.87
CA ALA A 835 19.07 -10.70 4.68
C ALA A 835 18.03 -11.48 3.87
N LEU A 836 17.77 -11.07 2.63
CA LEU A 836 16.86 -11.79 1.71
C LEU A 836 17.39 -13.16 1.26
N THR A 837 18.66 -13.50 1.53
CA THR A 837 19.27 -14.82 1.27
C THR A 837 19.41 -15.70 2.53
N LEU A 838 18.70 -15.35 3.62
CA LEU A 838 18.65 -16.14 4.85
C LEU A 838 17.34 -16.96 4.92
N SER A 839 17.42 -18.18 5.46
CA SER A 839 16.27 -19.03 5.72
C SER A 839 15.32 -18.38 6.73
N GLY A 840 14.01 -18.40 6.49
CA GLY A 840 13.02 -17.75 7.35
C GLY A 840 12.97 -16.21 7.25
N ALA A 841 13.76 -15.58 6.37
CA ALA A 841 13.64 -14.15 6.07
C ALA A 841 12.23 -13.77 5.57
N THR A 842 11.58 -14.71 4.87
CA THR A 842 10.17 -14.65 4.47
C THR A 842 9.24 -14.41 5.65
N ASP A 843 9.42 -15.13 6.75
CA ASP A 843 8.45 -15.16 7.85
C ASP A 843 8.48 -13.86 8.65
N GLY A 844 9.68 -13.27 8.79
CA GLY A 844 9.85 -11.92 9.31
C GLY A 844 9.23 -10.84 8.42
N LEU A 845 9.17 -11.04 7.10
CA LEU A 845 8.49 -10.13 6.17
C LEU A 845 6.96 -10.35 6.12
N ILE A 846 6.46 -11.59 6.26
CA ILE A 846 5.03 -11.84 6.52
C ILE A 846 4.62 -11.06 7.76
N TYR A 847 5.38 -11.19 8.85
CA TYR A 847 5.13 -10.47 10.09
C TYR A 847 5.13 -8.96 9.83
N LEU A 848 6.19 -8.39 9.22
CA LEU A 848 6.31 -6.96 8.92
C LEU A 848 5.14 -6.39 8.09
N PHE A 849 4.54 -7.14 7.18
CA PHE A 849 3.50 -6.59 6.30
C PHE A 849 2.06 -6.98 6.70
N THR A 850 1.88 -8.01 7.53
CA THR A 850 0.55 -8.39 8.07
C THR A 850 0.02 -7.32 9.03
N PRO A 851 -1.15 -6.72 8.75
CA PRO A 851 -1.78 -5.73 9.64
C PRO A 851 -2.49 -6.42 10.81
N ASN A 852 -2.28 -5.92 12.03
CA ASN A 852 -3.23 -6.11 13.12
C ASN A 852 -4.15 -4.87 13.17
N TRP A 853 -5.46 -5.10 13.26
CA TRP A 853 -6.47 -4.06 13.24
C TRP A 853 -6.87 -3.53 14.62
N GLU A 854 -6.69 -4.34 15.67
CA GLU A 854 -7.07 -3.93 17.02
C GLU A 854 -6.12 -2.88 17.59
N THR A 855 -4.86 -2.89 17.13
CA THR A 855 -3.84 -1.89 17.49
C THR A 855 -4.17 -0.48 16.99
N LEU A 856 -4.90 -0.30 15.87
CA LEU A 856 -5.33 1.03 15.42
C LEU A 856 -6.33 1.70 16.37
N LYS A 857 -7.05 0.92 17.19
CA LYS A 857 -7.97 1.43 18.22
C LYS A 857 -7.24 1.91 19.48
N ASN A 858 -5.94 1.57 19.64
CA ASN A 858 -5.14 1.96 20.79
C ASN A 858 -4.55 3.38 20.56
N PRO A 859 -4.89 4.38 21.39
CA PRO A 859 -4.40 5.75 21.20
C PRO A 859 -2.87 5.86 21.27
N ASN A 860 -2.20 4.97 22.00
CA ASN A 860 -0.74 4.96 22.10
C ASN A 860 -0.08 4.75 20.73
N VAL A 861 -0.67 3.95 19.84
CA VAL A 861 -0.09 3.68 18.51
C VAL A 861 -0.05 4.94 17.62
N TRP A 862 -0.99 5.88 17.83
CA TRP A 862 -0.99 7.18 17.16
C TRP A 862 0.02 8.15 17.79
N LEU A 863 0.15 8.11 19.12
CA LEU A 863 1.13 8.89 19.88
C LEU A 863 2.58 8.47 19.57
N ASP A 864 2.84 7.16 19.49
CA ASP A 864 4.14 6.59 19.12
C ASP A 864 4.50 6.95 17.67
N ALA A 865 3.53 6.89 16.75
CA ALA A 865 3.74 7.31 15.36
C ALA A 865 4.02 8.82 15.22
N ALA A 866 3.30 9.66 15.95
CA ALA A 866 3.53 11.11 15.95
C ALA A 866 4.91 11.45 16.54
N THR A 867 5.22 10.98 17.76
CA THR A 867 6.53 11.20 18.41
C THR A 867 7.70 10.68 17.57
N GLN A 868 7.54 9.55 16.87
CA GLN A 868 8.52 9.05 15.91
C GLN A 868 8.75 10.00 14.72
N ILE A 869 7.74 10.75 14.26
CA ILE A 869 7.92 11.76 13.18
C ILE A 869 8.75 12.96 13.67
N PHE A 870 8.49 13.49 14.88
CA PHE A 870 9.30 14.59 15.44
C PHE A 870 10.77 14.20 15.59
N PHE A 871 11.04 12.99 16.10
CA PHE A 871 12.39 12.45 16.18
C PHE A 871 13.02 12.22 14.79
N SER A 872 12.32 11.53 13.88
CA SER A 872 12.87 11.14 12.58
C SER A 872 13.18 12.35 11.69
N LEU A 873 12.42 13.43 11.80
CA LEU A 873 12.67 14.68 11.07
C LEU A 873 13.52 15.70 11.86
N SER A 874 13.86 15.44 13.13
CA SER A 874 14.58 16.36 14.03
C SER A 874 13.87 17.73 14.24
N LEU A 875 12.54 17.71 14.36
CA LEU A 875 11.69 18.90 14.54
C LEU A 875 11.73 19.43 15.97
N ALA A 876 11.51 20.73 16.16
CA ALA A 876 11.52 21.46 17.44
C ALA A 876 12.86 21.48 18.22
N PHE A 877 13.88 20.73 17.77
CA PHE A 877 15.26 20.83 18.26
C PHE A 877 15.92 22.16 17.89
N GLY A 878 15.43 22.88 16.88
CA GLY A 878 15.97 24.17 16.43
C GLY A 878 17.29 24.10 15.65
N GLY A 879 17.88 22.90 15.50
CA GLY A 879 19.04 22.67 14.63
C GLY A 879 18.73 22.88 13.15
N LEU A 880 17.51 22.57 12.70
CA LEU A 880 17.06 22.84 11.32
C LEU A 880 16.91 24.33 11.03
N ILE A 881 16.41 25.10 12.01
CA ILE A 881 16.36 26.57 11.96
C ILE A 881 17.79 27.13 11.81
N ALA A 882 18.76 26.60 12.57
CA ALA A 882 20.16 26.98 12.43
C ALA A 882 20.73 26.61 11.03
N PHE A 883 20.58 25.36 10.57
CA PHE A 883 21.12 24.95 9.26
C PHE A 883 20.50 25.71 8.08
N SER A 884 19.18 25.91 8.07
CA SER A 884 18.50 26.70 7.05
C SER A 884 18.87 28.19 7.08
N SER A 885 19.28 28.73 8.23
CA SER A 885 19.79 30.10 8.34
C SER A 885 21.04 30.36 7.49
N TYR A 886 21.77 29.32 7.05
CA TYR A 886 22.93 29.48 6.16
C TYR A 886 22.58 29.49 4.66
N ASN A 887 21.44 28.88 4.26
CA ASN A 887 21.01 28.78 2.86
C ASN A 887 20.86 30.16 2.18
N PRO A 888 21.05 30.29 0.86
CA PRO A 888 20.76 31.51 0.13
C PRO A 888 19.34 32.03 0.38
N GLN A 889 19.14 33.35 0.48
CA GLN A 889 17.83 33.94 0.81
C GLN A 889 16.71 33.58 -0.19
N LYS A 890 17.07 33.23 -1.43
CA LYS A 890 16.14 32.80 -2.50
C LYS A 890 16.32 31.33 -2.85
N ASN A 891 16.49 30.49 -1.84
CA ASN A 891 16.50 29.05 -1.96
C ASN A 891 15.09 28.47 -1.76
N ASP A 892 14.78 27.35 -2.42
CA ASP A 892 13.44 26.75 -2.49
C ASP A 892 13.16 25.83 -1.28
N CYS A 893 12.84 26.46 -0.15
CA CYS A 893 12.57 25.76 1.11
C CYS A 893 11.30 24.87 1.08
N GLU A 894 10.35 25.12 0.17
CA GLU A 894 9.19 24.22 -0.04
C GLU A 894 9.65 22.90 -0.65
N ARG A 895 10.48 22.98 -1.71
CA ARG A 895 11.06 21.80 -2.35
C ARG A 895 11.98 21.02 -1.42
N ASP A 896 12.82 21.71 -0.66
CA ASP A 896 13.77 21.06 0.26
C ASP A 896 13.02 20.28 1.36
N ALA A 897 11.98 20.86 1.95
CA ALA A 897 11.14 20.20 2.95
C ALA A 897 10.47 18.93 2.40
N LEU A 898 9.88 19.01 1.19
CA LEU A 898 9.24 17.86 0.53
C LEU A 898 10.25 16.75 0.21
N ILE A 899 11.43 17.08 -0.30
CA ILE A 899 12.47 16.08 -0.61
C ILE A 899 12.97 15.41 0.68
N VAL A 900 13.27 16.17 1.73
CA VAL A 900 13.76 15.62 3.01
C VAL A 900 12.71 14.71 3.66
N GLY A 901 11.45 15.13 3.74
CA GLY A 901 10.39 14.31 4.34
C GLY A 901 10.11 13.01 3.56
N LEU A 902 10.12 13.06 2.23
CA LEU A 902 9.95 11.86 1.38
C LEU A 902 11.15 10.91 1.48
N VAL A 903 12.38 11.41 1.42
CA VAL A 903 13.60 10.58 1.52
C VAL A 903 13.69 9.95 2.90
N ASN A 904 13.45 10.70 3.98
CA ASN A 904 13.42 10.14 5.35
C ASN A 904 12.44 8.98 5.49
N SER A 905 11.23 9.13 4.95
CA SER A 905 10.16 8.15 5.07
C SER A 905 10.43 6.91 4.21
N PHE A 906 10.96 7.10 2.99
CA PHE A 906 11.46 6.01 2.16
C PHE A 906 12.57 5.23 2.87
N THR A 907 13.54 5.92 3.48
CA THR A 907 14.65 5.30 4.21
C THR A 907 14.17 4.55 5.45
N SER A 908 13.15 5.05 6.15
CA SER A 908 12.52 4.37 7.29
C SER A 908 11.90 3.02 6.88
N ILE A 909 11.14 3.01 5.78
CA ILE A 909 10.57 1.77 5.21
C ILE A 909 11.71 0.85 4.71
N TYR A 910 12.66 1.38 3.95
CA TYR A 910 13.79 0.65 3.38
C TYR A 910 14.65 -0.04 4.44
N ALA A 911 14.92 0.62 5.57
CA ALA A 911 15.67 0.05 6.69
C ALA A 911 14.88 -1.04 7.44
N SER A 912 13.55 -0.99 7.46
CA SER A 912 12.73 -2.01 8.12
C SER A 912 12.83 -3.39 7.45
N ILE A 913 12.96 -3.45 6.12
CA ILE A 913 13.01 -4.70 5.35
C ILE A 913 14.18 -5.62 5.78
N PRO A 914 15.46 -5.20 5.79
CA PRO A 914 16.56 -6.04 6.25
C PRO A 914 16.48 -6.36 7.76
N ILE A 915 15.95 -5.44 8.58
CA ILE A 915 15.77 -5.66 10.02
C ILE A 915 14.80 -6.83 10.27
N PHE A 916 13.62 -6.80 9.64
CA PHE A 916 12.61 -7.84 9.83
C PHE A 916 12.97 -9.15 9.14
N ALA A 917 13.65 -9.12 7.99
CA ALA A 917 14.21 -10.33 7.38
C ALA A 917 15.24 -11.02 8.30
N ILE A 918 16.11 -10.26 8.99
CA ILE A 918 17.06 -10.80 9.97
C ILE A 918 16.34 -11.31 11.24
N LEU A 919 15.27 -10.64 11.68
CA LEU A 919 14.41 -11.12 12.77
C LEU A 919 13.74 -12.45 12.42
N GLY A 920 13.25 -12.61 11.19
CA GLY A 920 12.66 -13.87 10.70
C GLY A 920 13.66 -15.02 10.70
N PHE A 921 14.88 -14.78 10.20
CA PHE A 921 15.99 -15.74 10.29
C PHE A 921 16.28 -16.15 11.74
N LYS A 922 16.39 -15.19 12.67
CA LYS A 922 16.57 -15.47 14.10
C LYS A 922 15.42 -16.34 14.66
N ALA A 923 14.17 -15.97 14.37
CA ALA A 923 13.00 -16.67 14.90
C ALA A 923 12.92 -18.13 14.40
N ASN A 924 13.20 -18.35 13.12
CA ASN A 924 13.28 -19.69 12.53
C ASN A 924 14.44 -20.51 13.10
N GLU A 925 15.62 -19.92 13.26
CA GLU A 925 16.78 -20.60 13.88
C GLU A 925 16.49 -21.01 15.34
N ASN A 926 15.89 -20.12 16.13
CA ASN A 926 15.51 -20.43 17.52
C ASN A 926 14.36 -21.45 17.60
N TYR A 927 13.42 -21.44 16.65
CA TYR A 927 12.37 -22.45 16.50
C TYR A 927 12.94 -23.84 16.18
N ASN A 928 13.88 -23.94 15.24
CA ASN A 928 14.54 -25.20 14.87
C ASN A 928 15.41 -25.74 16.00
N ASN A 929 16.18 -24.88 16.69
CA ASN A 929 16.95 -25.28 17.87
C ASN A 929 16.05 -25.74 19.04
N CYS A 930 14.87 -25.14 19.21
CA CYS A 930 13.86 -25.61 20.16
C CYS A 930 13.35 -27.02 19.81
N ARG A 931 12.98 -27.28 18.55
CA ARG A 931 12.50 -28.60 18.10
C ARG A 931 13.61 -29.66 18.14
N ASN A 932 14.84 -29.33 17.75
CA ASN A 932 16.02 -30.21 17.89
C ASN A 932 16.28 -30.63 19.35
N TRP A 933 16.06 -29.74 20.33
CA TRP A 933 16.18 -30.09 21.75
C TRP A 933 15.11 -31.11 22.19
N ASN A 934 13.86 -30.94 21.73
CA ASN A 934 12.78 -31.90 21.98
C ASN A 934 13.04 -33.25 21.28
N ILE A 935 13.51 -33.24 20.02
CA ILE A 935 13.91 -34.45 19.28
C ILE A 935 14.97 -35.21 20.08
N LEU A 936 16.06 -34.55 20.49
CA LEU A 936 17.13 -35.19 21.25
C LEU A 936 16.64 -35.75 22.59
N LYS A 937 15.65 -35.12 23.25
CA LYS A 937 15.01 -35.65 24.45
C LYS A 937 14.19 -36.92 24.17
N LEU A 938 13.34 -36.92 23.15
CA LEU A 938 12.54 -38.08 22.76
C LEU A 938 13.42 -39.26 22.33
N THR A 939 14.42 -39.02 21.48
CA THR A 939 15.35 -40.04 20.99
C THR A 939 16.12 -40.72 22.13
N ASN A 940 16.56 -39.96 23.14
CA ASN A 940 17.24 -40.54 24.32
C ASN A 940 16.29 -41.27 25.28
N ALA A 941 15.01 -40.87 25.36
CA ALA A 941 14.02 -41.53 26.23
C ALA A 941 13.57 -42.87 25.65
N PHE A 942 13.05 -42.85 24.42
CA PHE A 942 12.53 -44.02 23.72
C PHE A 942 13.63 -44.87 23.03
N ASN A 943 14.90 -44.51 23.20
CA ASN A 943 16.08 -45.17 22.64
C ASN A 943 15.98 -45.41 21.11
N ILE A 944 15.46 -44.40 20.41
CA ILE A 944 15.23 -44.42 18.95
C ILE A 944 16.55 -44.12 18.22
N GLY A 945 16.71 -44.59 16.98
CA GLY A 945 17.87 -44.26 16.16
C GLY A 945 17.96 -42.75 15.86
N ASN A 946 19.17 -42.17 15.96
CA ASN A 946 19.43 -40.73 15.87
C ASN A 946 18.96 -40.02 14.58
N GLU A 947 18.57 -40.77 13.55
CA GLU A 947 18.14 -40.23 12.25
C GLU A 947 16.64 -40.50 11.95
N ASN A 948 15.93 -41.25 12.81
CA ASN A 948 14.52 -41.62 12.56
C ASN A 948 13.52 -40.47 12.80
N ILE A 949 13.86 -39.53 13.70
CA ILE A 949 13.04 -38.35 14.01
C ILE A 949 13.75 -37.12 13.43
N THR A 950 13.25 -36.63 12.30
CA THR A 950 13.75 -35.41 11.62
C THR A 950 12.94 -34.18 12.01
N LEU A 951 13.43 -32.98 11.68
CA LEU A 951 12.67 -31.72 11.83
C LEU A 951 11.38 -31.69 10.99
N GLU A 952 11.26 -32.51 9.96
CA GLU A 952 10.03 -32.64 9.14
C GLU A 952 9.04 -33.62 9.77
N ASN A 953 9.53 -34.76 10.25
CA ASN A 953 8.68 -35.82 10.82
C ASN A 953 8.41 -35.67 12.33
N TYR A 954 8.98 -34.67 13.00
CA TYR A 954 8.87 -34.47 14.46
C TYR A 954 7.43 -34.44 14.97
N ASP A 955 6.53 -33.67 14.35
CA ASP A 955 5.16 -33.53 14.85
C ASP A 955 4.33 -34.80 14.63
N ASN A 956 4.62 -35.56 13.56
CA ASN A 956 4.05 -36.89 13.33
C ASN A 956 4.53 -37.90 14.37
N TRP A 957 5.82 -37.91 14.69
CA TRP A 957 6.39 -38.74 15.75
C TRP A 957 5.88 -38.35 17.15
N LEU A 958 5.71 -37.06 17.43
CA LEU A 958 5.16 -36.57 18.69
C LEU A 958 3.71 -37.03 18.87
N ASN A 959 2.88 -36.89 17.82
CA ASN A 959 1.50 -37.38 17.83
C ASN A 959 1.42 -38.90 17.97
N TYR A 960 2.34 -39.65 17.34
CA TYR A 960 2.44 -41.11 17.48
C TYR A 960 2.80 -41.52 18.93
N LEU A 961 3.88 -40.98 19.49
CA LEU A 961 4.36 -41.32 20.83
C LEU A 961 3.37 -40.88 21.93
N ASN A 962 2.71 -39.73 21.76
CA ASN A 962 1.63 -39.29 22.65
C ASN A 962 0.36 -40.16 22.50
N GLY A 963 0.22 -40.90 21.40
CA GLY A 963 -0.84 -41.89 21.18
C GLY A 963 -0.56 -43.26 21.79
N THR A 964 0.70 -43.69 21.89
CA THR A 964 1.07 -44.96 22.54
C THR A 964 1.33 -44.80 24.04
N ASP A 965 2.20 -43.86 24.43
CA ASP A 965 2.77 -43.77 25.78
C ASP A 965 2.70 -42.33 26.36
N PRO A 966 1.50 -41.72 26.45
CA PRO A 966 1.33 -40.31 26.83
C PRO A 966 1.96 -39.95 28.18
N THR A 967 1.91 -40.87 29.16
CA THR A 967 2.49 -40.65 30.50
C THR A 967 4.02 -40.56 30.49
N GLU A 968 4.69 -41.23 29.54
CA GLU A 968 6.15 -41.10 29.38
C GLU A 968 6.49 -39.80 28.66
N VAL A 969 5.75 -39.43 27.61
CA VAL A 969 5.90 -38.15 26.91
C VAL A 969 5.69 -36.95 27.84
N GLU A 970 4.65 -36.99 28.69
CA GLU A 970 4.37 -35.93 29.69
C GLU A 970 5.53 -35.78 30.70
N SER A 971 6.14 -36.90 31.13
CA SER A 971 7.25 -36.88 32.09
C SER A 971 8.50 -36.14 31.58
N LEU A 972 8.69 -36.05 30.26
CA LEU A 972 9.88 -35.48 29.64
C LEU A 972 9.94 -33.94 29.66
N ASN A 973 8.84 -33.26 30.00
CA ASN A 973 8.74 -31.79 30.06
C ASN A 973 9.29 -31.10 28.79
N LEU A 974 8.72 -31.47 27.64
CA LEU A 974 9.10 -30.92 26.33
C LEU A 974 8.81 -29.40 26.23
N LYS A 975 9.63 -28.68 25.47
CA LYS A 975 9.45 -27.24 25.26
C LYS A 975 8.37 -26.95 24.22
N THR A 976 7.50 -25.98 24.50
CA THR A 976 6.51 -25.49 23.54
C THR A 976 7.17 -24.59 22.49
N CYS A 977 7.49 -25.13 21.33
CA CYS A 977 8.13 -24.41 20.23
C CYS A 977 7.07 -23.83 19.27
N ASN A 978 6.87 -22.51 19.25
CA ASN A 978 5.96 -21.83 18.33
C ASN A 978 6.68 -20.67 17.64
N LEU A 979 6.74 -20.69 16.30
CA LEU A 979 7.42 -19.68 15.49
C LEU A 979 6.84 -18.27 15.70
N GLN A 980 5.52 -18.13 15.86
CA GLN A 980 4.88 -16.84 16.09
C GLN A 980 5.39 -16.21 17.41
N THR A 981 5.51 -17.02 18.47
CA THR A 981 6.04 -16.55 19.75
C THR A 981 7.50 -16.07 19.66
N PHE A 982 8.32 -16.65 18.77
CA PHE A 982 9.68 -16.16 18.51
C PHE A 982 9.72 -14.89 17.63
N LEU A 983 8.72 -14.66 16.78
CA LEU A 983 8.55 -13.40 16.02
C LEU A 983 8.00 -12.26 16.90
N ASP A 984 7.09 -12.58 17.83
CA ASP A 984 6.52 -11.65 18.81
C ASP A 984 7.56 -11.19 19.84
N GLN A 985 8.61 -12.00 20.11
CA GLN A 985 9.77 -11.68 20.96
C GLN A 985 10.75 -10.67 20.32
N SER A 986 10.24 -9.70 19.56
CA SER A 986 11.03 -8.59 19.01
C SER A 986 11.39 -7.58 20.09
N ALA A 987 12.67 -7.51 20.46
CA ALA A 987 13.16 -6.50 21.42
C ALA A 987 13.09 -5.08 20.83
N SER A 988 12.65 -4.12 21.63
CA SER A 988 12.62 -2.69 21.30
C SER A 988 13.93 -1.98 21.70
N GLY A 989 14.15 -0.78 21.16
CA GLY A 989 15.25 0.11 21.57
C GLY A 989 16.64 -0.52 21.43
N THR A 990 17.46 -0.39 22.48
CA THR A 990 18.85 -0.89 22.52
C THR A 990 18.96 -2.40 22.32
N GLY A 991 17.97 -3.17 22.81
CA GLY A 991 17.94 -4.64 22.68
C GLY A 991 17.89 -5.11 21.22
N LEU A 992 17.31 -4.34 20.31
CA LEU A 992 17.28 -4.68 18.89
C LEU A 992 18.69 -4.76 18.28
N ALA A 993 19.55 -3.78 18.59
CA ALA A 993 20.90 -3.70 18.05
C ALA A 993 21.91 -4.58 18.80
N PHE A 994 21.88 -4.58 20.14
CA PHE A 994 22.90 -5.23 20.97
C PHE A 994 22.59 -6.66 21.38
N ILE A 995 21.34 -7.12 21.22
CA ILE A 995 20.91 -8.50 21.52
C ILE A 995 20.35 -9.20 20.27
N VAL A 996 19.32 -8.65 19.61
CA VAL A 996 18.65 -9.34 18.50
C VAL A 996 19.56 -9.46 17.27
N PHE A 997 20.20 -8.37 16.84
CA PHE A 997 21.10 -8.38 15.68
C PHE A 997 22.39 -9.16 15.92
N THR A 998 22.98 -9.05 17.11
CA THR A 998 24.23 -9.74 17.48
C THR A 998 24.04 -11.26 17.58
N GLU A 999 22.90 -11.72 18.10
CA GLU A 999 22.48 -13.13 18.14
C GLU A 999 22.23 -13.68 16.72
N ALA A 1000 21.64 -12.90 15.81
CA ALA A 1000 21.54 -13.30 14.42
C ALA A 1000 22.91 -13.36 13.72
N VAL A 1001 23.80 -12.39 13.98
CA VAL A 1001 25.12 -12.27 13.33
C VAL A 1001 26.07 -13.43 13.70
N ILE A 1002 26.03 -13.97 14.93
CA ILE A 1002 26.89 -15.13 15.31
C ILE A 1002 26.59 -16.41 14.51
N ASN A 1003 25.37 -16.51 13.94
CA ASN A 1003 24.92 -17.64 13.12
C ASN A 1003 25.18 -17.41 11.62
N MET A 1004 25.66 -16.23 11.21
CA MET A 1004 26.02 -15.94 9.82
C MET A 1004 27.47 -16.37 9.50
N PRO A 1005 27.74 -16.99 8.34
CA PRO A 1005 29.10 -17.26 7.90
C PRO A 1005 29.87 -15.94 7.72
N GLY A 1006 31.07 -15.86 8.30
CA GLY A 1006 31.86 -14.63 8.34
C GLY A 1006 31.35 -13.58 9.33
N SER A 1007 30.66 -13.99 10.40
CA SER A 1007 30.05 -13.15 11.46
C SER A 1007 30.83 -11.88 11.84
N GLN A 1008 32.16 -11.96 11.98
CA GLN A 1008 33.03 -10.81 12.25
C GLN A 1008 32.84 -9.65 11.26
N VAL A 1009 32.76 -9.94 9.95
CA VAL A 1009 32.65 -8.94 8.88
C VAL A 1009 31.30 -8.25 8.96
N TRP A 1010 30.22 -9.02 9.18
CA TRP A 1010 28.88 -8.48 9.38
C TRP A 1010 28.82 -7.61 10.64
N SER A 1011 29.44 -8.03 11.74
CA SER A 1011 29.55 -7.25 12.97
C SER A 1011 30.26 -5.90 12.75
N VAL A 1012 31.44 -5.90 12.12
CA VAL A 1012 32.20 -4.68 11.81
C VAL A 1012 31.38 -3.74 10.92
N LEU A 1013 30.76 -4.24 9.84
CA LEU A 1013 29.93 -3.42 8.96
C LEU A 1013 28.73 -2.81 9.70
N PHE A 1014 28.02 -3.61 10.50
CA PHE A 1014 26.86 -3.18 11.28
C PHE A 1014 27.20 -2.07 12.27
N PHE A 1015 28.23 -2.25 13.10
CA PHE A 1015 28.56 -1.24 14.13
C PHE A 1015 29.19 0.03 13.53
N VAL A 1016 29.95 -0.04 12.42
CA VAL A 1016 30.43 1.19 11.74
C VAL A 1016 29.27 1.94 11.06
N MET A 1017 28.27 1.23 10.52
CA MET A 1017 27.04 1.83 10.00
C MET A 1017 26.25 2.55 11.10
N LEU A 1018 25.98 1.89 12.22
CA LEU A 1018 25.28 2.49 13.37
C LEU A 1018 26.06 3.69 13.94
N PHE A 1019 27.39 3.59 14.03
CA PHE A 1019 28.24 4.70 14.49
C PHE A 1019 28.13 5.91 13.57
N SER A 1020 28.14 5.69 12.26
CA SER A 1020 27.98 6.75 11.24
C SER A 1020 26.63 7.46 11.35
N LEU A 1021 25.54 6.70 11.54
CA LEU A 1021 24.18 7.23 11.69
C LEU A 1021 24.01 8.04 12.99
N GLY A 1022 24.47 7.50 14.13
CA GLY A 1022 24.42 8.24 15.40
C GLY A 1022 25.30 9.48 15.40
N LEU A 1023 26.48 9.43 14.77
CA LEU A 1023 27.40 10.58 14.69
C LEU A 1023 26.84 11.70 13.79
N SER A 1024 26.14 11.35 12.69
CA SER A 1024 25.42 12.36 11.89
C SER A 1024 24.24 12.98 12.67
N SER A 1025 23.55 12.20 13.50
CA SER A 1025 22.46 12.70 14.37
C SER A 1025 22.99 13.67 15.45
N MET A 1026 24.15 13.35 16.04
CA MET A 1026 24.84 14.23 16.98
C MET A 1026 25.23 15.59 16.38
N PHE A 1027 25.36 15.70 15.05
CA PHE A 1027 25.60 16.98 14.41
C PHE A 1027 24.39 17.94 14.53
N GLY A 1028 23.16 17.44 14.40
CA GLY A 1028 21.96 18.24 14.61
C GLY A 1028 21.83 18.75 16.05
N ASN A 1029 21.99 17.83 17.01
CA ASN A 1029 21.92 18.14 18.44
C ASN A 1029 22.97 19.17 18.87
N LEU A 1030 24.23 19.04 18.43
CA LEU A 1030 25.31 19.94 18.86
C LEU A 1030 25.20 21.33 18.22
N GLU A 1031 24.72 21.44 16.97
CA GLU A 1031 24.41 22.74 16.35
C GLU A 1031 23.25 23.45 17.07
N GLY A 1032 22.21 22.69 17.45
CA GLY A 1032 21.09 23.16 18.28
C GLY A 1032 21.49 23.65 19.69
N VAL A 1033 22.70 23.31 20.16
CA VAL A 1033 23.27 23.83 21.41
C VAL A 1033 24.21 25.02 21.16
N LEU A 1034 25.15 24.90 20.21
CA LEU A 1034 26.20 25.88 19.99
C LEU A 1034 25.67 27.24 19.52
N THR A 1035 24.83 27.24 18.49
CA THR A 1035 24.43 28.49 17.83
C THR A 1035 23.50 29.36 18.70
N PRO A 1036 22.51 28.79 19.43
CA PRO A 1036 21.74 29.57 20.41
C PRO A 1036 22.56 30.19 21.56
N LEU A 1037 23.63 29.53 22.01
CA LEU A 1037 24.52 30.08 23.04
C LEU A 1037 25.44 31.20 22.52
N LEU A 1038 25.81 31.15 21.24
CA LEU A 1038 26.50 32.24 20.54
C LEU A 1038 25.56 33.45 20.34
N ASP A 1039 24.32 33.23 19.89
CA ASP A 1039 23.29 34.26 19.72
C ASP A 1039 23.01 35.03 21.03
N LEU A 1040 23.05 34.34 22.19
CA LEU A 1040 22.87 34.94 23.52
C LEU A 1040 24.03 35.86 23.97
N HIS A 1041 25.12 35.95 23.22
CA HIS A 1041 26.32 36.76 23.56
C HIS A 1041 26.94 36.39 24.94
N MET A 1042 26.70 35.17 25.44
CA MET A 1042 27.28 34.69 26.70
C MET A 1042 28.77 34.35 26.58
N VAL A 1043 29.27 34.17 25.36
CA VAL A 1043 30.67 33.84 25.07
C VAL A 1043 31.48 35.14 24.91
N PRO A 1044 32.58 35.35 25.66
CA PRO A 1044 33.46 36.49 25.47
C PRO A 1044 34.09 36.51 24.07
N SER A 1045 34.12 37.66 23.40
CA SER A 1045 34.60 37.82 22.02
C SER A 1045 36.09 37.53 21.79
N TRP A 1046 36.86 37.19 22.83
CA TRP A 1046 38.24 36.73 22.74
C TRP A 1046 38.35 35.20 22.64
N MET A 1047 37.28 34.45 22.90
CA MET A 1047 37.28 32.99 22.86
C MET A 1047 37.02 32.49 21.42
N PRO A 1048 37.94 31.73 20.81
CA PRO A 1048 37.72 31.14 19.49
C PRO A 1048 36.71 29.98 19.56
N LYS A 1049 36.03 29.71 18.44
CA LYS A 1049 34.95 28.70 18.37
C LYS A 1049 35.44 27.30 18.75
N GLU A 1050 36.66 26.95 18.35
CA GLU A 1050 37.35 25.71 18.69
C GLU A 1050 37.32 25.45 20.21
N ILE A 1051 37.68 26.46 21.02
CA ILE A 1051 37.73 26.36 22.49
C ILE A 1051 36.32 26.31 23.07
N PHE A 1052 35.39 27.10 22.54
CA PHE A 1052 34.00 27.11 23.00
C PHE A 1052 33.30 25.75 22.78
N THR A 1053 33.43 25.17 21.59
CA THR A 1053 32.96 23.82 21.27
C THR A 1053 33.63 22.77 22.15
N GLY A 1054 34.95 22.88 22.38
CA GLY A 1054 35.69 21.97 23.27
C GLY A 1054 35.18 22.00 24.72
N LEU A 1055 34.86 23.19 25.25
CA LEU A 1055 34.29 23.36 26.59
C LEU A 1055 32.89 22.75 26.70
N ILE A 1056 32.05 22.87 25.66
CA ILE A 1056 30.72 22.24 25.63
C ILE A 1056 30.86 20.71 25.56
N CYS A 1057 31.67 20.15 24.66
CA CYS A 1057 31.90 18.70 24.61
C CYS A 1057 32.47 18.15 25.93
N LEU A 1058 33.38 18.88 26.59
CA LEU A 1058 33.92 18.51 27.89
C LEU A 1058 32.86 18.54 29.01
N THR A 1059 31.99 19.55 29.01
CA THR A 1059 30.88 19.66 29.98
C THR A 1059 29.84 18.56 29.75
N SER A 1060 29.51 18.28 28.49
CA SER A 1060 28.60 17.19 28.13
C SER A 1060 29.19 15.81 28.48
N PHE A 1061 30.49 15.61 28.31
CA PHE A 1061 31.19 14.41 28.77
C PHE A 1061 31.08 14.22 30.29
N THR A 1062 31.34 15.26 31.10
CA THR A 1062 31.29 15.12 32.58
C THR A 1062 29.88 14.89 33.11
N VAL A 1063 28.84 15.45 32.48
CA VAL A 1063 27.44 15.15 32.83
C VAL A 1063 27.06 13.72 32.39
N ALA A 1064 27.47 13.28 31.21
CA ALA A 1064 27.14 11.95 30.67
C ALA A 1064 27.78 10.79 31.45
N LEU A 1065 28.72 11.04 32.37
CA LEU A 1065 29.29 10.02 33.27
C LEU A 1065 28.23 9.29 34.11
N ILE A 1066 27.07 9.90 34.38
CA ILE A 1066 25.95 9.23 35.07
C ILE A 1066 25.49 7.94 34.37
N PHE A 1067 25.56 7.88 33.04
CA PHE A 1067 25.19 6.70 32.26
C PHE A 1067 26.25 5.59 32.26
N THR A 1068 27.43 5.84 32.86
CA THR A 1068 28.51 4.85 33.01
C THR A 1068 28.53 4.17 34.39
N LEU A 1069 27.56 4.48 35.26
CA LEU A 1069 27.29 3.74 36.49
C LEU A 1069 26.66 2.37 36.20
N GLY A 1070 26.73 1.43 37.15
CA GLY A 1070 26.00 0.15 37.04
C GLY A 1070 24.46 0.28 36.92
N SER A 1071 23.88 1.39 37.40
CA SER A 1071 22.45 1.74 37.20
C SER A 1071 22.22 2.61 35.94
N GLY A 1072 23.27 2.90 35.16
CA GLY A 1072 23.29 3.88 34.07
C GLY A 1072 22.37 3.57 32.89
N ASN A 1073 22.07 2.28 32.62
CA ASN A 1073 21.10 1.89 31.61
C ASN A 1073 19.67 2.37 31.95
N TYR A 1074 19.26 2.21 33.21
CA TYR A 1074 17.95 2.68 33.68
C TYR A 1074 17.83 4.21 33.62
N TRP A 1075 18.93 4.93 33.90
CA TRP A 1075 19.00 6.38 33.71
C TRP A 1075 18.87 6.80 32.24
N LEU A 1076 19.48 6.06 31.31
CA LEU A 1076 19.35 6.34 29.88
C LEU A 1076 17.93 6.08 29.37
N GLU A 1077 17.28 5.02 29.85
CA GLU A 1077 15.87 4.69 29.52
C GLU A 1077 14.90 5.80 29.99
N ILE A 1078 15.10 6.34 31.20
CA ILE A 1078 14.37 7.51 31.70
C ILE A 1078 14.57 8.73 30.78
N PHE A 1079 15.83 9.08 30.48
CA PHE A 1079 16.14 10.27 29.67
C PHE A 1079 15.55 10.15 28.26
N ASN A 1080 15.68 8.98 27.63
CA ASN A 1080 15.10 8.71 26.31
C ASN A 1080 13.58 8.91 26.27
N THR A 1081 12.88 8.33 27.25
CA THR A 1081 11.41 8.34 27.31
C THR A 1081 10.84 9.73 27.65
N TYR A 1082 11.37 10.39 28.70
CA TYR A 1082 10.78 11.60 29.26
C TYR A 1082 11.26 12.92 28.63
N VAL A 1083 12.48 12.96 28.08
CA VAL A 1083 12.98 14.15 27.34
C VAL A 1083 12.51 14.12 25.88
N GLY A 1084 12.40 12.94 25.28
CA GLY A 1084 12.10 12.79 23.86
C GLY A 1084 10.66 13.07 23.44
N SER A 1085 9.70 12.94 24.36
CA SER A 1085 8.27 12.94 24.02
C SER A 1085 7.59 14.29 24.30
N MET A 1086 7.31 14.57 25.58
CA MET A 1086 6.58 15.76 26.01
C MET A 1086 7.19 17.10 25.57
N PRO A 1087 8.51 17.33 25.74
CA PRO A 1087 9.13 18.60 25.33
C PRO A 1087 8.97 18.92 23.84
N LEU A 1088 9.15 17.95 22.95
CA LEU A 1088 9.06 18.18 21.49
C LEU A 1088 7.63 18.57 21.07
N LEU A 1089 6.61 17.86 21.58
CA LEU A 1089 5.21 18.15 21.27
C LEU A 1089 4.81 19.58 21.68
N ILE A 1090 5.20 20.02 22.88
CA ILE A 1090 4.85 21.36 23.38
C ILE A 1090 5.63 22.46 22.65
N ILE A 1091 6.92 22.25 22.34
CA ILE A 1091 7.71 23.22 21.58
C ILE A 1091 7.11 23.35 20.16
N ALA A 1092 6.91 22.24 19.44
CA ALA A 1092 6.34 22.25 18.08
C ALA A 1092 4.97 22.96 18.03
N PHE A 1093 4.10 22.72 19.01
CA PHE A 1093 2.83 23.45 19.15
C PHE A 1093 3.03 24.96 19.27
N PHE A 1094 3.92 25.41 20.18
CA PHE A 1094 4.18 26.84 20.33
C PHE A 1094 4.93 27.46 19.13
N GLU A 1095 5.74 26.71 18.39
CA GLU A 1095 6.40 27.18 17.16
C GLU A 1095 5.37 27.50 16.06
N ILE A 1096 4.40 26.60 15.79
CA ILE A 1096 3.34 26.88 14.80
C ILE A 1096 2.48 28.06 15.24
N ILE A 1097 2.05 28.10 16.52
CA ILE A 1097 1.26 29.21 17.05
C ILE A 1097 2.05 30.54 16.93
N SER A 1098 3.36 30.53 17.15
CA SER A 1098 4.23 31.69 17.03
C SER A 1098 4.32 32.23 15.61
N VAL A 1099 4.53 31.38 14.60
CA VAL A 1099 4.60 31.84 13.19
C VAL A 1099 3.21 32.24 12.67
N VAL A 1100 2.20 31.41 12.88
CA VAL A 1100 0.88 31.58 12.25
C VAL A 1100 0.08 32.72 12.88
N TYR A 1101 0.08 32.82 14.22
CA TYR A 1101 -0.79 33.75 14.96
C TYR A 1101 -0.05 34.97 15.54
N ILE A 1102 1.25 34.90 15.80
CA ILE A 1102 2.02 36.03 16.38
C ILE A 1102 2.85 36.77 15.31
N TYR A 1103 3.58 36.07 14.45
CA TYR A 1103 4.24 36.69 13.28
C TYR A 1103 3.23 37.06 12.18
N GLY A 1104 2.22 36.21 12.01
CA GLY A 1104 1.05 36.43 11.15
C GLY A 1104 1.16 35.73 9.80
N ILE A 1105 0.28 34.75 9.55
CA ILE A 1105 0.28 33.93 8.34
C ILE A 1105 0.31 34.72 7.01
N ASN A 1106 -0.35 35.88 6.93
CA ASN A 1106 -0.33 36.71 5.72
C ASN A 1106 1.08 37.24 5.40
N ARG A 1107 1.81 37.68 6.42
CA ARG A 1107 3.20 38.13 6.31
C ARG A 1107 4.12 36.96 5.96
N PHE A 1108 3.94 35.82 6.61
CA PHE A 1108 4.72 34.61 6.33
C PHE A 1108 4.52 34.13 4.87
N ASN A 1109 3.30 34.22 4.34
CA ASN A 1109 3.01 33.93 2.92
C ASN A 1109 3.72 34.90 1.97
N GLU A 1110 3.82 36.19 2.31
CA GLU A 1110 4.55 37.21 1.53
C GLU A 1110 6.07 37.01 1.60
N ASP A 1111 6.59 36.62 2.76
CA ASP A 1111 8.00 36.29 2.94
C ASP A 1111 8.39 35.01 2.18
N ILE A 1112 7.54 33.98 2.14
CA ILE A 1112 7.76 32.79 1.29
C ILE A 1112 7.63 33.13 -0.20
N GLU A 1113 6.68 33.99 -0.60
CA GLU A 1113 6.57 34.49 -1.98
C GLU A 1113 7.82 35.25 -2.42
N TRP A 1114 8.44 36.01 -1.52
CA TRP A 1114 9.69 36.72 -1.79
C TRP A 1114 10.92 35.78 -1.92
N MET A 1115 10.96 34.68 -1.16
CA MET A 1115 12.04 33.67 -1.20
C MET A 1115 11.92 32.73 -2.41
N THR A 1116 10.73 32.14 -2.63
CA THR A 1116 10.49 31.08 -3.63
C THR A 1116 9.94 31.60 -4.96
N GLY A 1117 9.38 32.81 -4.98
CA GLY A 1117 8.63 33.36 -6.12
C GLY A 1117 7.18 32.89 -6.22
N ARG A 1118 6.63 32.20 -5.20
CA ARG A 1118 5.25 31.69 -5.17
C ARG A 1118 4.64 31.79 -3.77
N ARG A 1119 3.32 32.05 -3.68
CA ARG A 1119 2.58 31.95 -2.42
C ARG A 1119 2.35 30.49 -2.03
N PRO A 1120 2.43 30.12 -0.75
CA PRO A 1120 2.04 28.79 -0.28
C PRO A 1120 0.62 28.41 -0.72
N ASN A 1121 0.47 27.17 -1.19
CA ASN A 1121 -0.80 26.62 -1.64
C ASN A 1121 -1.84 26.46 -0.49
N LEU A 1122 -3.08 26.11 -0.86
CA LEU A 1122 -4.18 25.91 0.09
C LEU A 1122 -3.92 24.82 1.14
N TYR A 1123 -3.14 23.78 0.81
CA TYR A 1123 -2.77 22.72 1.74
C TYR A 1123 -1.88 23.26 2.86
N TRP A 1124 -0.78 23.97 2.55
CA TRP A 1124 0.09 24.59 3.56
C TRP A 1124 -0.68 25.59 4.44
N GLN A 1125 -1.55 26.40 3.83
CA GLN A 1125 -2.38 27.36 4.57
C GLN A 1125 -3.41 26.68 5.49
N ALA A 1126 -3.94 25.51 5.12
CA ALA A 1126 -4.88 24.76 5.95
C ALA A 1126 -4.18 23.98 7.08
N THR A 1127 -3.03 23.36 6.80
CA THR A 1127 -2.27 22.59 7.79
C THR A 1127 -1.74 23.51 8.88
N TRP A 1128 -0.96 24.53 8.53
CA TRP A 1128 -0.43 25.50 9.50
C TRP A 1128 -1.52 26.19 10.33
N ARG A 1129 -2.65 26.55 9.71
CA ARG A 1129 -3.69 27.35 10.39
C ARG A 1129 -4.60 26.53 11.31
N PHE A 1130 -4.94 25.31 10.91
CA PHE A 1130 -5.98 24.52 11.58
C PHE A 1130 -5.56 23.08 11.88
N ILE A 1131 -5.07 22.32 10.88
CA ILE A 1131 -4.93 20.86 11.04
C ILE A 1131 -3.76 20.51 11.96
N SER A 1132 -2.56 21.03 11.72
CA SER A 1132 -1.36 20.70 12.52
C SER A 1132 -1.50 21.17 13.98
N PRO A 1133 -1.96 22.40 14.29
CA PRO A 1133 -2.21 22.82 15.68
C PRO A 1133 -3.27 21.98 16.39
N PHE A 1134 -4.28 21.47 15.68
CA PHE A 1134 -5.32 20.62 16.27
C PHE A 1134 -4.81 19.19 16.52
N MET A 1135 -4.11 18.58 15.56
CA MET A 1135 -3.48 17.26 15.70
C MET A 1135 -2.49 17.26 16.87
N LEU A 1136 -1.58 18.24 16.93
CA LEU A 1136 -0.64 18.42 18.04
C LEU A 1136 -1.33 18.51 19.40
N LEU A 1137 -2.44 19.26 19.49
CA LEU A 1137 -3.21 19.38 20.71
C LEU A 1137 -3.88 18.05 21.12
N VAL A 1138 -4.41 17.30 20.15
CA VAL A 1138 -5.00 15.97 20.40
C VAL A 1138 -3.94 14.96 20.85
N VAL A 1139 -2.78 14.93 20.20
CA VAL A 1139 -1.64 14.06 20.56
C VAL A 1139 -1.10 14.41 21.94
N PHE A 1140 -0.95 15.70 22.25
CA PHE A 1140 -0.56 16.20 23.57
C PHE A 1140 -1.56 15.79 24.67
N VAL A 1141 -2.87 15.97 24.44
CA VAL A 1141 -3.91 15.55 25.40
C VAL A 1141 -3.93 14.04 25.58
N ALA A 1142 -3.76 13.26 24.50
CA ALA A 1142 -3.70 11.81 24.55
C ALA A 1142 -2.52 11.31 25.41
N TYR A 1143 -1.33 11.89 25.25
CA TYR A 1143 -0.18 11.59 26.12
C TYR A 1143 -0.50 11.88 27.59
N VAL A 1144 -1.05 13.07 27.91
CA VAL A 1144 -1.37 13.44 29.30
C VAL A 1144 -2.38 12.47 29.92
N VAL A 1145 -3.35 11.97 29.15
CA VAL A 1145 -4.29 10.95 29.63
C VAL A 1145 -3.59 9.61 29.84
N THR A 1146 -2.82 9.12 28.88
CA THR A 1146 -2.10 7.83 28.98
C THR A 1146 -1.14 7.79 30.17
N GLU A 1147 -0.37 8.85 30.43
CA GLU A 1147 0.54 8.95 31.58
C GLU A 1147 -0.20 9.15 32.91
N ALA A 1148 -1.43 9.68 32.91
CA ALA A 1148 -2.24 9.82 34.12
C ALA A 1148 -2.89 8.50 34.56
N GLU A 1149 -3.13 7.57 33.62
CA GLU A 1149 -3.78 6.28 33.92
C GLU A 1149 -2.84 5.21 34.50
N LYS A 1150 -1.52 5.30 34.27
CA LYS A 1150 -0.56 4.24 34.60
C LYS A 1150 0.59 4.73 35.46
N ARG A 1151 0.91 3.97 36.53
CA ARG A 1151 2.18 4.16 37.26
C ARG A 1151 3.34 3.70 36.39
N PRO A 1152 4.41 4.48 36.22
CA PRO A 1152 5.52 4.09 35.36
C PRO A 1152 6.36 2.96 35.98
N THR A 1153 6.84 2.07 35.11
CA THR A 1153 7.59 0.85 35.42
C THR A 1153 8.81 0.73 34.53
N TYR A 1154 9.84 0.01 34.98
CA TYR A 1154 11.03 -0.31 34.20
C TYR A 1154 11.39 -1.79 34.30
N ASN A 1155 12.14 -2.28 33.31
CA ASN A 1155 12.59 -3.66 33.24
C ASN A 1155 13.96 -3.80 33.93
N ALA A 1156 14.02 -4.49 35.07
CA ALA A 1156 15.24 -4.72 35.82
C ALA A 1156 15.86 -6.09 35.50
N TRP A 1157 17.21 -6.14 35.49
CA TRP A 1157 17.96 -7.38 35.25
C TRP A 1157 18.46 -7.96 36.59
N ASN A 1158 17.66 -8.88 37.13
CA ASN A 1158 17.83 -9.47 38.47
C ASN A 1158 18.07 -10.99 38.39
N PRO A 1159 19.32 -11.50 38.57
CA PRO A 1159 19.64 -12.93 38.44
C PRO A 1159 18.99 -13.83 39.51
N ASP A 1160 18.61 -13.25 40.64
CA ASP A 1160 17.96 -13.93 41.76
C ASP A 1160 16.42 -13.96 41.62
N TYR A 1161 15.88 -13.38 40.55
CA TYR A 1161 14.44 -13.36 40.28
C TYR A 1161 13.89 -14.77 39.96
N VAL A 1162 12.73 -15.09 40.54
CA VAL A 1162 12.11 -16.43 40.47
C VAL A 1162 11.78 -16.87 39.04
N HIS A 1163 11.50 -15.93 38.15
CA HIS A 1163 11.16 -16.20 36.74
C HIS A 1163 12.27 -15.80 35.75
N PHE A 1164 13.51 -15.62 36.21
CA PHE A 1164 14.68 -15.41 35.34
C PHE A 1164 14.77 -16.54 34.29
N PRO A 1165 14.96 -16.24 32.98
CA PRO A 1165 15.51 -15.01 32.41
C PRO A 1165 14.49 -13.93 32.00
N LEU A 1166 13.21 -14.01 32.42
CA LEU A 1166 12.28 -12.90 32.23
C LEU A 1166 12.72 -11.69 33.08
N ALA A 1167 12.49 -10.48 32.55
CA ALA A 1167 12.80 -9.24 33.27
C ALA A 1167 11.92 -9.05 34.51
N ASP A 1168 12.49 -8.46 35.55
CA ASP A 1168 11.80 -8.12 36.80
C ASP A 1168 11.18 -6.72 36.64
N VAL A 1169 9.85 -6.64 36.58
CA VAL A 1169 9.14 -5.39 36.24
C VAL A 1169 8.92 -4.56 37.50
N LEU A 1170 9.80 -3.59 37.74
CA LEU A 1170 9.81 -2.79 38.95
C LEU A 1170 9.16 -1.41 38.73
N HIS A 1171 8.51 -0.89 39.77
CA HIS A 1171 8.07 0.50 39.80
C HIS A 1171 9.24 1.45 40.06
N TYR A 1172 9.23 2.64 39.45
CA TYR A 1172 10.19 3.68 39.81
C TYR A 1172 9.96 4.17 41.25
N PRO A 1173 11.02 4.38 42.05
CA PRO A 1173 10.92 5.07 43.33
C PRO A 1173 10.35 6.48 43.18
N GLU A 1174 9.60 6.94 44.18
CA GLU A 1174 8.94 8.27 44.18
C GLU A 1174 9.93 9.43 43.91
N TRP A 1175 11.18 9.31 44.39
CA TRP A 1175 12.24 10.31 44.14
C TRP A 1175 12.75 10.30 42.69
N VAL A 1176 12.72 9.14 42.01
CA VAL A 1176 13.02 9.04 40.57
C VAL A 1176 11.86 9.60 39.76
N TYR A 1177 10.61 9.32 40.14
CA TYR A 1177 9.43 9.88 39.48
C TYR A 1177 9.43 11.42 39.48
N VAL A 1178 9.83 12.06 40.59
CA VAL A 1178 10.04 13.51 40.65
C VAL A 1178 11.11 13.99 39.65
N ILE A 1179 12.16 13.20 39.40
CA ILE A 1179 13.17 13.51 38.38
C ILE A 1179 12.61 13.33 36.97
N CYS A 1180 11.81 12.30 36.69
CA CYS A 1180 11.13 12.12 35.39
C CYS A 1180 10.24 13.33 35.06
N VAL A 1181 9.39 13.74 36.01
CA VAL A 1181 8.53 14.93 35.87
C VAL A 1181 9.39 16.19 35.67
N LEU A 1182 10.48 16.36 36.43
CA LEU A 1182 11.39 17.49 36.26
C LEU A 1182 12.04 17.51 34.87
N LEU A 1183 12.46 16.37 34.32
CA LEU A 1183 13.09 16.26 33.00
C LEU A 1183 12.13 16.65 31.86
N SER A 1184 10.86 16.26 31.91
CA SER A 1184 9.87 16.68 30.91
C SER A 1184 9.45 18.15 31.07
N VAL A 1185 9.36 18.66 32.30
CA VAL A 1185 8.86 20.01 32.60
C VAL A 1185 9.94 21.09 32.44
N LEU A 1186 11.20 20.81 32.78
CA LEU A 1186 12.30 21.79 32.81
C LEU A 1186 12.54 22.53 31.48
N PRO A 1187 12.61 21.86 30.30
CA PRO A 1187 12.81 22.57 29.03
C PRO A 1187 11.64 23.50 28.73
N VAL A 1188 10.41 23.02 28.93
CA VAL A 1188 9.16 23.66 28.53
C VAL A 1188 8.84 24.87 29.42
N VAL A 1189 9.11 24.80 30.72
CA VAL A 1189 8.88 25.89 31.69
C VAL A 1189 9.71 27.15 31.36
N SER A 1190 10.76 27.04 30.56
CA SER A 1190 11.48 28.21 30.04
C SER A 1190 10.60 29.14 29.16
N ILE A 1191 9.59 28.59 28.47
CA ILE A 1191 8.64 29.34 27.62
C ILE A 1191 7.85 30.39 28.44
N PRO A 1192 7.04 30.01 29.46
CA PRO A 1192 6.33 30.99 30.27
C PRO A 1192 7.27 31.82 31.17
N LEU A 1193 8.39 31.27 31.66
CA LEU A 1193 9.31 32.04 32.51
C LEU A 1193 9.97 33.21 31.77
N VAL A 1194 10.43 33.02 30.54
CA VAL A 1194 11.01 34.12 29.73
C VAL A 1194 9.95 35.16 29.41
N ALA A 1195 8.73 34.74 29.05
CA ALA A 1195 7.62 35.66 28.82
C ALA A 1195 7.29 36.51 30.07
N LEU A 1196 7.17 35.88 31.25
CA LEU A 1196 6.93 36.55 32.53
C LEU A 1196 8.07 37.51 32.91
N TYR A 1197 9.33 37.10 32.75
CA TYR A 1197 10.50 37.95 33.01
C TYR A 1197 10.49 39.21 32.15
N LYS A 1198 10.24 39.06 30.84
CA LYS A 1198 10.15 40.19 29.89
C LYS A 1198 8.95 41.09 30.22
N PHE A 1199 7.82 40.51 30.62
CA PHE A 1199 6.63 41.26 31.04
C PHE A 1199 6.87 42.08 32.32
N MET A 1200 7.51 41.50 33.34
CA MET A 1200 7.91 42.23 34.54
C MET A 1200 8.93 43.34 34.23
N GLY A 1201 9.88 43.10 33.32
CA GLY A 1201 10.81 44.11 32.82
C GLY A 1201 10.10 45.28 32.12
N PHE A 1202 9.13 44.99 31.25
CA PHE A 1202 8.28 46.01 30.61
C PHE A 1202 7.45 46.78 31.65
N LEU A 1203 6.82 46.09 32.61
CA LEU A 1203 6.04 46.70 33.67
C LEU A 1203 6.90 47.65 34.52
N LYS A 1204 8.10 47.21 34.94
CA LYS A 1204 9.07 48.03 35.67
C LYS A 1204 9.49 49.27 34.88
N LYS A 1205 9.78 49.13 33.58
CA LYS A 1205 10.13 50.27 32.70
C LYS A 1205 8.96 51.23 32.53
N ARG A 1206 7.73 50.73 32.44
CA ARG A 1206 6.49 51.55 32.33
C ARG A 1206 6.16 52.28 33.64
N ILE A 1207 6.39 51.67 34.80
CA ILE A 1207 6.24 52.30 36.12
C ILE A 1207 7.32 53.37 36.32
N MET A 1208 8.58 53.07 35.98
CA MET A 1208 9.69 54.02 36.09
C MET A 1208 9.50 55.23 35.17
N ASN A 1209 9.02 55.03 33.94
CA ASN A 1209 8.63 56.13 33.05
C ASN A 1209 7.46 56.96 33.60
N ARG A 1210 6.49 56.36 34.32
CA ARG A 1210 5.43 57.10 35.01
C ARG A 1210 5.94 57.93 36.19
N HIS A 1211 6.93 57.44 36.94
CA HIS A 1211 7.55 58.23 38.01
C HIS A 1211 8.45 59.36 37.47
N ASN A 1212 9.07 59.18 36.31
CA ASN A 1212 9.89 60.20 35.67
C ASN A 1212 9.09 61.27 34.90
N GLN A 1213 7.74 61.21 34.88
CA GLN A 1213 6.91 62.32 34.38
C GLN A 1213 6.83 63.46 35.41
N ASN A 1214 7.96 64.15 35.58
CA ASN A 1214 8.07 65.34 36.41
C ASN A 1214 7.43 66.55 35.65
N PRO A 1215 6.44 67.28 36.20
CA PRO A 1215 5.63 68.25 35.43
C PRO A 1215 6.34 69.51 34.87
N TYR A 1216 7.66 69.64 35.01
CA TYR A 1216 8.43 70.88 34.78
C TYR A 1216 9.58 70.74 33.78
N ALA A 1217 9.56 69.74 32.90
CA ALA A 1217 10.57 69.53 31.86
C ALA A 1217 9.91 69.32 30.49
N ASN A 1218 9.37 70.40 29.90
CA ASN A 1218 8.83 70.37 28.54
C ASN A 1218 8.83 71.77 27.90
N GLU A 1219 10.02 72.27 27.54
CA GLU A 1219 10.15 73.32 26.53
C GLU A 1219 11.52 73.17 25.82
N PHE A 1220 11.58 73.63 24.57
CA PHE A 1220 12.71 73.57 23.61
C PHE A 1220 13.01 72.25 22.84
N HIS A 1221 12.79 72.38 21.51
CA HIS A 1221 13.44 71.75 20.35
C HIS A 1221 13.08 70.33 19.87
N ASN A 1222 12.31 70.32 18.77
CA ASN A 1222 12.73 69.97 17.40
C ASN A 1222 13.76 68.84 17.20
N GLY A 1223 13.47 67.95 16.23
CA GLY A 1223 14.53 67.28 15.46
C GLY A 1223 14.17 65.90 14.92
N ASP A 1224 14.01 65.83 13.61
CA ASP A 1224 13.97 64.68 12.71
C ASP A 1224 14.65 63.37 13.19
N LEU A 1225 13.91 62.25 13.15
CA LEU A 1225 14.22 61.00 12.41
C LEU A 1225 13.13 59.93 12.57
#